data_AF-A0AAI9UR89-F1
#
_entry.id   AF-A0AAI9UR89-F1
#
_cell.length_a   1.000
_cell.length_b   1.000
_cell.length_c   1.000
_cell.angle_alpha   90.00
_cell.angle_beta   90.00
_cell.angle_gamma   90.00
#
_symmetry.space_group_name_H-M   'P 1'
#
loop_
_entity.id
_entity.type
_entity.pdbx_description
1 polymer ?
#
loop_
_entity_poly.entity_id
_entity_poly.type
_entity_poly.pdbx_seq_one_letter_code
_entity_poly.pdbx_strand_id
1 'polypeptide(L)'
;MDSPPTQTQPTRKEKGMIMFPSPAILFVLVSLASAHSRVTNFVIDGASYQGFNTRSSNPDILAAWSTTIKNDGWISTESYGKSDIVCHINATNAQGHGPIAAGDTIDFQWQGWPESHHGPVITYLAFCGIDRGSCESIDKMKLSFFAIDKVGLVDPNANATSFATAWGIWASDILISNNATWAVQIPPKIQPGYYVLRHEIIALHFARYPGQGAQHYPQCINIEVTGGGSDEPAGTSAVDLYQAAEDGLIYDISQSPTGTYKIPGPTMYTGATAFVSQTGVLVRGQRLCLSLFTLLLQPNCVCHLQFTETHWLSRTSYLVTLVLNLVTAVILTMIARLRPVIMPIPRRVRSLSTARGSLSGLKINTDRLQESIHHTCQWGAAHRYGKGATETGMARLALSDDDARVRKWFADEVASLDCELAIDEMGNMFAKRQGALKSSAPMTAMGSHLDTQPRGGRYDGILGVLAAVEVMRTLKDNNFKTQFDVGIVNWTNEEGARFPRSMMSSGVWAGDIPREKAWDLGDIFDPSVTVKSELERHGYIGPLACSSDASTGYPLGAHFELHIEQGPILEENGRKIGVVQGAQAYRWFTFTITGRDAHTGTTPLKSRRDPLLAASKMIASSNAIAKELGALASTGVLKIPPSSSTNTIVSEVTFTLDIRHPENAVVEEVQRRCIESFEKIAGEDGRGVEVQWTLDTDSPAVKFDKECIQAVENAAIGLFGPDGWLPLTSGAGHDSVYTSKRCPTTMIFVPCKDGVSHHPEEYCSPEDCANGTQALLEAVVSYDHLRASRK
;
A
#
# COMPACT_ATOMS: atom_id res chain seq x y z
N MET A 1 -50.80 -7.44 22.49
CA MET A 1 -51.96 -6.97 21.72
C MET A 1 -51.73 -5.51 21.36
N ASP A 2 -51.55 -5.09 20.13
CA ASP A 2 -51.08 -5.71 18.90
C ASP A 2 -50.57 -4.55 18.03
N SER A 3 -49.57 -4.91 17.22
CA SER A 3 -48.90 -4.29 16.08
C SER A 3 -49.43 -2.97 15.45
N PRO A 4 -48.50 -2.14 14.91
CA PRO A 4 -48.81 -1.02 14.01
C PRO A 4 -48.86 -1.44 12.52
N PRO A 5 -49.38 -0.59 11.62
CA PRO A 5 -49.72 -0.96 10.25
C PRO A 5 -48.63 -0.67 9.19
N THR A 6 -48.76 -1.42 8.10
CA THR A 6 -48.07 -1.48 6.80
C THR A 6 -48.19 -0.25 5.90
N GLN A 7 -47.13 0.05 5.12
CA GLN A 7 -47.16 0.69 3.78
C GLN A 7 -45.96 0.15 2.94
N THR A 8 -46.17 -0.74 1.96
CA THR A 8 -46.34 -0.52 0.50
C THR A 8 -45.21 0.20 -0.24
N GLN A 9 -44.42 -0.57 -1.01
CA GLN A 9 -43.60 -0.12 -2.16
C GLN A 9 -44.45 0.02 -3.43
N PRO A 10 -43.95 0.77 -4.43
CA PRO A 10 -44.17 0.40 -5.83
C PRO A 10 -42.89 0.28 -6.66
N THR A 11 -42.98 -0.66 -7.59
CA THR A 11 -42.06 -1.16 -8.62
C THR A 11 -41.77 -0.18 -9.76
N ARG A 12 -40.62 -0.33 -10.45
CA ARG A 12 -40.58 -0.19 -11.92
C ARG A 12 -39.47 -1.02 -12.58
N LYS A 13 -39.87 -1.76 -13.61
CA LYS A 13 -39.10 -2.69 -14.45
C LYS A 13 -38.27 -1.95 -15.52
N GLU A 14 -37.11 -2.54 -15.83
CA GLU A 14 -36.28 -2.30 -17.01
C GLU A 14 -36.74 -3.09 -18.25
N LYS A 15 -36.43 -2.55 -19.44
CA LYS A 15 -36.28 -3.19 -20.77
C LYS A 15 -35.34 -2.25 -21.57
N GLY A 16 -34.35 -2.62 -22.37
CA GLY A 16 -33.73 -3.88 -22.80
C GLY A 16 -32.68 -3.56 -23.89
N MET A 17 -31.54 -4.26 -23.87
CA MET A 17 -30.74 -4.91 -24.95
C MET A 17 -30.79 -4.30 -26.39
N ILE A 18 -29.72 -4.14 -27.21
CA ILE A 18 -28.77 -5.12 -27.82
C ILE A 18 -27.68 -4.33 -28.64
N MET A 19 -26.40 -4.75 -28.68
CA MET A 19 -25.63 -5.10 -29.91
C MET A 19 -24.18 -5.58 -29.65
N PHE A 20 -23.77 -6.55 -30.49
CA PHE A 20 -22.56 -7.40 -30.49
C PHE A 20 -21.32 -6.78 -31.20
N PRO A 21 -20.11 -7.41 -31.14
CA PRO A 21 -18.80 -6.73 -31.18
C PRO A 21 -17.83 -7.08 -32.35
N SER A 22 -16.66 -6.40 -32.31
CA SER A 22 -15.27 -6.86 -32.65
C SER A 22 -14.75 -6.85 -34.11
N PRO A 23 -13.41 -6.93 -34.37
CA PRO A 23 -12.23 -6.84 -33.47
C PRO A 23 -11.00 -6.06 -34.03
N ALA A 24 -10.05 -5.72 -33.15
CA ALA A 24 -8.60 -5.81 -33.40
C ALA A 24 -7.83 -5.66 -32.08
N ILE A 25 -7.35 -6.77 -31.50
CA ILE A 25 -6.49 -6.77 -30.30
C ILE A 25 -5.20 -7.53 -30.62
N LEU A 26 -4.10 -6.84 -30.38
CA LEU A 26 -2.72 -7.31 -30.45
C LEU A 26 -2.38 -8.01 -29.12
N PHE A 27 -2.05 -9.30 -29.15
CA PHE A 27 -1.61 -10.03 -27.95
C PHE A 27 -0.13 -9.76 -27.67
N VAL A 28 0.16 -9.11 -26.54
CA VAL A 28 1.45 -9.19 -25.85
C VAL A 28 1.18 -9.92 -24.54
N LEU A 29 1.80 -11.10 -24.36
CA LEU A 29 1.78 -11.84 -23.10
C LEU A 29 2.65 -11.08 -22.08
N VAL A 30 1.99 -10.25 -21.27
CA VAL A 30 2.57 -9.70 -20.04
C VAL A 30 2.13 -10.60 -18.90
N SER A 31 3.08 -11.29 -18.26
CA SER A 31 2.87 -11.95 -16.97
C SER A 31 2.59 -10.88 -15.92
N LEU A 32 1.32 -10.62 -15.66
CA LEU A 32 0.88 -9.83 -14.51
C LEU A 32 1.10 -10.69 -13.26
N ALA A 33 2.09 -10.33 -12.44
CA ALA A 33 2.18 -10.85 -11.07
C ALA A 33 0.90 -10.42 -10.34
N SER A 34 0.01 -11.38 -10.09
CA SER A 34 -1.24 -11.17 -9.37
C SER A 34 -1.00 -11.53 -7.91
N ALA A 35 -1.36 -10.62 -6.99
CA ALA A 35 -1.25 -10.81 -5.54
C ALA A 35 -1.98 -12.05 -5.00
N HIS A 36 -2.99 -12.50 -5.74
CA HIS A 36 -3.75 -13.72 -5.48
C HIS A 36 -3.98 -14.43 -6.80
N SER A 37 -4.20 -15.75 -6.77
CA SER A 37 -4.31 -16.54 -7.98
C SER A 37 -5.48 -17.50 -7.97
N ARG A 38 -5.80 -17.99 -9.16
CA ARG A 38 -6.85 -18.98 -9.42
C ARG A 38 -6.41 -19.93 -10.53
N VAL A 39 -7.11 -21.05 -10.64
CA VAL A 39 -6.98 -21.94 -11.79
C VAL A 39 -7.66 -21.30 -12.99
N THR A 40 -6.88 -21.12 -14.06
CA THR A 40 -7.37 -20.59 -15.35
C THR A 40 -7.96 -21.69 -16.21
N ASN A 41 -7.35 -22.87 -16.21
CA ASN A 41 -7.79 -24.01 -16.99
C ASN A 41 -7.42 -25.33 -16.29
N PHE A 42 -8.24 -26.35 -16.54
CA PHE A 42 -7.99 -27.75 -16.22
C PHE A 42 -7.75 -28.48 -17.55
N VAL A 43 -6.64 -29.19 -17.70
CA VAL A 43 -6.31 -29.90 -18.94
C VAL A 43 -6.50 -31.39 -18.71
N ILE A 44 -7.39 -32.00 -19.50
CA ILE A 44 -7.69 -33.44 -19.46
C ILE A 44 -7.52 -33.99 -20.87
N ASP A 45 -6.64 -34.97 -21.04
CA ASP A 45 -6.29 -35.55 -22.35
C ASP A 45 -5.97 -34.48 -23.43
N GLY A 46 -5.27 -33.42 -23.03
CA GLY A 46 -4.92 -32.29 -23.89
C GLY A 46 -6.07 -31.32 -24.22
N ALA A 47 -7.30 -31.60 -23.78
CA ALA A 47 -8.44 -30.68 -23.88
C ALA A 47 -8.46 -29.72 -22.68
N SER A 48 -8.60 -28.42 -22.96
CA SER A 48 -8.62 -27.37 -21.93
C SER A 48 -10.06 -27.04 -21.51
N TYR A 49 -10.37 -27.25 -20.24
CA TYR A 49 -11.62 -26.86 -19.59
C TYR A 49 -11.39 -25.56 -18.83
N GLN A 50 -12.18 -24.54 -19.13
CA GLN A 50 -12.03 -23.22 -18.51
C GLN A 50 -12.30 -23.29 -16.99
N GLY A 51 -11.42 -22.65 -16.21
CA GLY A 51 -11.65 -22.35 -14.81
C GLY A 51 -12.56 -21.14 -14.62
N PHE A 52 -13.21 -21.02 -13.46
CA PHE A 52 -14.11 -19.91 -13.20
C PHE A 52 -13.33 -18.59 -13.10
N ASN A 53 -13.82 -17.54 -13.76
CA ASN A 53 -13.21 -16.21 -13.76
C ASN A 53 -14.24 -15.18 -13.30
N THR A 54 -14.05 -14.62 -12.11
CA THR A 54 -14.97 -13.66 -11.49
C THR A 54 -14.94 -12.27 -12.14
N ARG A 55 -13.92 -12.01 -12.97
CA ARG A 55 -13.66 -10.73 -13.64
C ARG A 55 -14.15 -10.69 -15.09
N SER A 56 -14.65 -11.81 -15.62
CA SER A 56 -15.14 -11.91 -16.99
C SER A 56 -16.40 -12.77 -17.07
N SER A 57 -17.14 -12.68 -18.17
CA SER A 57 -18.25 -13.61 -18.42
C SER A 57 -17.73 -15.04 -18.54
N ASN A 58 -18.35 -15.96 -17.81
CA ASN A 58 -18.11 -17.40 -17.95
C ASN A 58 -19.20 -18.01 -18.85
N PRO A 59 -18.91 -19.11 -19.55
CA PRO A 59 -19.93 -19.90 -20.23
C PRO A 59 -21.03 -20.38 -19.27
N ASP A 60 -22.28 -20.49 -19.77
CA ASP A 60 -23.42 -20.97 -18.98
C ASP A 60 -23.22 -22.41 -18.46
N ILE A 61 -22.51 -23.24 -19.23
CA ILE A 61 -22.12 -24.60 -18.84
C ILE A 61 -20.61 -24.60 -18.65
N LEU A 62 -20.19 -24.69 -17.39
CA LEU A 62 -18.80 -24.76 -16.98
C LEU A 62 -18.58 -25.96 -16.06
N ALA A 63 -17.46 -26.65 -16.22
CA ALA A 63 -17.07 -27.73 -15.31
C ALA A 63 -16.51 -27.21 -13.98
N ALA A 64 -16.02 -25.97 -13.93
CA ALA A 64 -15.50 -25.33 -12.73
C ALA A 64 -16.61 -24.70 -11.87
N TRP A 65 -16.48 -24.82 -10.56
CA TRP A 65 -17.40 -24.23 -9.58
C TRP A 65 -17.25 -22.71 -9.54
N SER A 66 -18.36 -22.00 -9.26
CA SER A 66 -18.35 -20.55 -9.20
C SER A 66 -17.88 -20.03 -7.84
N THR A 67 -17.58 -18.72 -7.75
CA THR A 67 -17.38 -18.00 -6.48
C THR A 67 -17.82 -16.54 -6.66
N THR A 68 -18.13 -15.84 -5.57
CA THR A 68 -18.51 -14.41 -5.62
C THR A 68 -17.32 -13.46 -5.43
N ILE A 69 -16.12 -14.00 -5.19
CA ILE A 69 -14.93 -13.23 -4.81
C ILE A 69 -14.20 -12.71 -6.05
N LYS A 70 -14.21 -11.38 -6.25
CA LYS A 70 -13.68 -10.73 -7.47
C LYS A 70 -12.17 -10.54 -7.50
N ASN A 71 -11.52 -10.56 -6.34
CA ASN A 71 -10.09 -10.31 -6.19
C ASN A 71 -9.25 -11.59 -6.12
N ASP A 72 -9.84 -12.76 -6.39
CA ASP A 72 -9.19 -14.07 -6.29
C ASP A 72 -8.62 -14.38 -4.88
N GLY A 73 -9.18 -13.74 -3.85
CA GLY A 73 -8.74 -13.86 -2.45
C GLY A 73 -8.92 -15.26 -1.85
N TRP A 74 -8.49 -15.44 -0.60
CA TRP A 74 -8.38 -16.74 0.07
C TRP A 74 -9.55 -17.06 1.03
N ILE A 75 -9.56 -18.29 1.55
CA ILE A 75 -10.34 -18.70 2.71
C ILE A 75 -9.47 -18.64 3.96
N SER A 76 -9.89 -17.89 4.98
CA SER A 76 -9.19 -17.80 6.26
C SER A 76 -9.53 -18.95 7.19
N THR A 77 -8.70 -19.15 8.22
CA THR A 77 -8.90 -20.16 9.27
C THR A 77 -10.22 -20.01 10.04
N GLU A 78 -10.80 -18.80 10.06
CA GLU A 78 -12.13 -18.54 10.65
C GLU A 78 -13.28 -19.21 9.90
N SER A 79 -13.04 -19.69 8.68
CA SER A 79 -14.04 -20.36 7.84
C SER A 79 -14.04 -21.88 8.01
N TYR A 80 -13.19 -22.44 8.88
CA TYR A 80 -13.23 -23.86 9.20
C TYR A 80 -14.56 -24.22 9.85
N GLY A 81 -15.10 -25.40 9.52
CA GLY A 81 -16.46 -25.78 9.91
C GLY A 81 -17.58 -25.09 9.12
N LYS A 82 -17.28 -24.21 8.16
CA LYS A 82 -18.28 -23.47 7.36
C LYS A 82 -18.25 -23.87 5.89
N SER A 83 -19.34 -23.57 5.18
CA SER A 83 -19.53 -23.98 3.78
C SER A 83 -18.54 -23.38 2.77
N ASP A 84 -17.82 -22.33 3.15
CA ASP A 84 -16.89 -21.61 2.28
C ASP A 84 -15.56 -22.38 2.06
N ILE A 85 -15.17 -23.25 3.00
CA ILE A 85 -13.95 -24.06 2.88
C ILE A 85 -14.05 -25.17 1.82
N VAL A 86 -15.28 -25.53 1.44
CA VAL A 86 -15.59 -26.66 0.56
C VAL A 86 -14.99 -26.45 -0.84
N CYS A 87 -15.42 -25.39 -1.51
CA CYS A 87 -15.02 -25.08 -2.90
C CYS A 87 -14.83 -23.58 -3.16
N HIS A 88 -14.64 -22.78 -2.09
CA HIS A 88 -14.51 -21.31 -2.02
C HIS A 88 -15.76 -20.58 -1.48
N ILE A 89 -15.58 -19.29 -1.10
CA ILE A 89 -16.62 -18.39 -0.58
C ILE A 89 -17.83 -18.34 -1.51
N ASN A 90 -19.00 -18.64 -0.96
CA ASN A 90 -20.26 -18.69 -1.71
C ASN A 90 -20.21 -19.54 -2.98
N ALA A 91 -19.39 -20.60 -2.99
CA ALA A 91 -19.26 -21.42 -4.17
C ALA A 91 -20.57 -22.13 -4.53
N THR A 92 -20.88 -22.17 -5.82
CA THR A 92 -22.02 -22.90 -6.39
C THR A 92 -21.55 -23.95 -7.38
N ASN A 93 -22.33 -25.02 -7.48
CA ASN A 93 -22.00 -26.20 -8.25
C ASN A 93 -21.78 -25.87 -9.73
N ALA A 94 -20.72 -26.43 -10.29
CA ALA A 94 -20.52 -26.48 -11.74
C ALA A 94 -21.70 -27.15 -12.45
N GLN A 95 -21.99 -26.71 -13.67
CA GLN A 95 -23.12 -27.19 -14.48
C GLN A 95 -22.71 -28.17 -15.59
N GLY A 96 -21.40 -28.40 -15.76
CA GLY A 96 -20.84 -29.43 -16.63
C GLY A 96 -19.80 -30.27 -15.90
N HIS A 97 -19.15 -31.18 -16.62
CA HIS A 97 -18.05 -32.02 -16.14
C HIS A 97 -17.03 -32.31 -17.24
N GLY A 98 -15.78 -32.56 -16.85
CA GLY A 98 -14.74 -33.07 -17.76
C GLY A 98 -14.64 -34.60 -17.70
N PRO A 99 -14.78 -35.34 -18.82
CA PRO A 99 -14.53 -36.78 -18.85
C PRO A 99 -13.04 -37.09 -18.72
N ILE A 100 -12.69 -38.04 -17.84
CA ILE A 100 -11.32 -38.52 -17.61
C ILE A 100 -11.34 -40.03 -17.33
N ALA A 101 -10.37 -40.80 -17.82
CA ALA A 101 -10.30 -42.21 -17.46
C ALA A 101 -9.62 -42.40 -16.10
N ALA A 102 -10.03 -43.41 -15.33
CA ALA A 102 -9.30 -43.79 -14.12
C ALA A 102 -7.85 -44.19 -14.49
N GLY A 103 -6.88 -43.61 -13.79
CA GLY A 103 -5.45 -43.77 -14.09
C GLY A 103 -4.86 -42.68 -15.00
N ASP A 104 -5.68 -41.82 -15.61
CA ASP A 104 -5.19 -40.68 -16.38
C ASP A 104 -4.86 -39.48 -15.50
N THR A 105 -4.13 -38.53 -16.08
CA THR A 105 -3.67 -37.30 -15.42
C THR A 105 -4.50 -36.11 -15.84
N ILE A 106 -4.77 -35.22 -14.89
CA ILE A 106 -5.34 -33.88 -15.07
C ILE A 106 -4.30 -32.83 -14.66
N ASP A 107 -4.14 -31.78 -15.47
CA ASP A 107 -3.25 -30.65 -15.16
C ASP A 107 -4.04 -29.41 -14.75
N PHE A 108 -3.60 -28.72 -13.70
CA PHE A 108 -4.15 -27.46 -13.20
C PHE A 108 -3.23 -26.32 -13.63
N GLN A 109 -3.70 -25.46 -14.53
CA GLN A 109 -2.97 -24.26 -14.92
C GLN A 109 -3.46 -23.07 -14.10
N TRP A 110 -2.63 -22.59 -13.18
CA TRP A 110 -2.86 -21.36 -12.44
C TRP A 110 -2.48 -20.14 -13.28
N GLN A 111 -3.06 -18.98 -12.97
CA GLN A 111 -2.73 -17.70 -13.64
C GLN A 111 -1.28 -17.23 -13.38
N GLY A 112 -0.62 -17.86 -12.41
CA GLY A 112 0.63 -17.48 -11.76
C GLY A 112 0.54 -17.92 -10.29
N TRP A 113 1.60 -17.82 -9.52
CA TRP A 113 1.52 -17.99 -8.07
C TRP A 113 2.51 -17.03 -7.41
N PRO A 114 2.12 -16.27 -6.36
CA PRO A 114 3.04 -15.35 -5.72
C PRO A 114 4.23 -16.11 -5.11
N GLU A 115 5.44 -15.66 -5.41
CA GLU A 115 6.67 -16.32 -4.93
C GLU A 115 6.78 -16.32 -3.40
N SER A 116 6.13 -15.39 -2.70
CA SER A 116 6.10 -15.35 -1.24
C SER A 116 5.10 -16.34 -0.60
N HIS A 117 4.19 -16.92 -1.39
CA HIS A 117 3.09 -17.75 -0.89
C HIS A 117 3.47 -19.24 -0.83
N HIS A 118 4.54 -19.54 -0.08
CA HIS A 118 5.01 -20.91 0.08
C HIS A 118 4.05 -21.75 0.94
N GLY A 119 3.99 -23.05 0.64
CA GLY A 119 3.17 -24.03 1.36
C GLY A 119 2.75 -25.23 0.49
N PRO A 120 1.92 -26.13 1.04
CA PRO A 120 1.55 -27.37 0.37
C PRO A 120 0.56 -27.17 -0.79
N VAL A 121 0.62 -28.11 -1.73
CA VAL A 121 -0.37 -28.29 -2.82
C VAL A 121 -1.08 -29.61 -2.59
N ILE A 122 -2.42 -29.58 -2.58
CA ILE A 122 -3.24 -30.73 -2.20
C ILE A 122 -4.42 -30.88 -3.16
N THR A 123 -4.73 -32.13 -3.53
CA THR A 123 -5.89 -32.46 -4.37
C THR A 123 -6.75 -33.56 -3.75
N TYR A 124 -8.06 -33.36 -3.81
CA TYR A 124 -9.07 -34.25 -3.24
C TYR A 124 -10.12 -34.65 -4.29
N LEU A 125 -10.75 -35.80 -4.07
CA LEU A 125 -11.97 -36.22 -4.75
C LEU A 125 -13.11 -36.42 -3.75
N ALA A 126 -14.33 -36.09 -4.16
CA ALA A 126 -15.57 -36.44 -3.47
C ALA A 126 -16.56 -37.02 -4.47
N PHE A 127 -17.09 -38.21 -4.17
CA PHE A 127 -18.06 -38.90 -5.03
C PHE A 127 -19.45 -38.26 -4.91
N CYS A 128 -20.08 -37.97 -6.04
CA CYS A 128 -21.44 -37.42 -6.09
C CYS A 128 -22.49 -38.50 -6.38
N GLY A 129 -22.15 -39.50 -7.19
CA GLY A 129 -23.08 -40.52 -7.67
C GLY A 129 -22.68 -41.10 -9.03
N ILE A 130 -23.38 -42.14 -9.44
CA ILE A 130 -23.17 -42.81 -10.75
C ILE A 130 -23.96 -42.14 -11.88
N ASP A 131 -24.99 -41.35 -11.56
CA ASP A 131 -25.88 -40.76 -12.54
C ASP A 131 -25.39 -39.38 -12.98
N ARG A 132 -25.53 -39.09 -14.28
CA ARG A 132 -25.23 -37.77 -14.83
C ARG A 132 -26.11 -36.71 -14.18
N GLY A 133 -25.53 -35.60 -13.72
CA GLY A 133 -26.24 -34.54 -12.99
C GLY A 133 -26.06 -34.62 -11.46
N SER A 134 -25.41 -35.68 -10.95
CA SER A 134 -25.23 -35.87 -9.51
C SER A 134 -24.41 -34.73 -8.89
N CYS A 135 -23.32 -34.30 -9.50
CA CYS A 135 -22.49 -33.21 -8.96
C CYS A 135 -23.09 -31.82 -9.20
N GLU A 136 -23.89 -31.65 -10.25
CA GLU A 136 -24.52 -30.39 -10.63
C GLU A 136 -25.62 -29.97 -9.64
N SER A 137 -26.14 -30.92 -8.86
CA SER A 137 -27.24 -30.72 -7.90
C SER A 137 -26.90 -31.10 -6.45
N ILE A 138 -25.68 -31.57 -6.17
CA ILE A 138 -25.29 -32.02 -4.83
C ILE A 138 -25.29 -30.87 -3.82
N ASP A 139 -25.81 -31.14 -2.62
CA ASP A 139 -25.57 -30.27 -1.48
C ASP A 139 -24.09 -30.34 -1.10
N LYS A 140 -23.36 -29.25 -1.32
CA LYS A 140 -21.90 -29.19 -1.10
C LYS A 140 -21.49 -29.54 0.34
N MET A 141 -22.39 -29.38 1.31
CA MET A 141 -22.14 -29.75 2.71
C MET A 141 -22.13 -31.26 2.93
N LYS A 142 -22.64 -32.05 1.99
CA LYS A 142 -22.66 -33.52 2.03
C LYS A 142 -21.46 -34.15 1.32
N LEU A 143 -20.61 -33.35 0.67
CA LEU A 143 -19.41 -33.84 0.03
C LEU A 143 -18.44 -34.41 1.08
N SER A 144 -17.95 -35.61 0.80
CA SER A 144 -16.95 -36.29 1.62
C SER A 144 -15.69 -36.48 0.79
N PHE A 145 -14.64 -35.73 1.12
CA PHE A 145 -13.40 -35.64 0.36
C PHE A 145 -12.34 -36.61 0.89
N PHE A 146 -11.69 -37.34 -0.01
CA PHE A 146 -10.46 -38.09 0.27
C PHE A 146 -9.33 -37.53 -0.58
N ALA A 147 -8.12 -37.44 -0.01
CA ALA A 147 -6.98 -36.87 -0.70
C ALA A 147 -6.36 -37.88 -1.69
N ILE A 148 -6.06 -37.40 -2.90
CA ILE A 148 -5.44 -38.20 -3.97
C ILE A 148 -4.06 -37.67 -4.38
N ASP A 149 -3.69 -36.47 -3.94
CA ASP A 149 -2.36 -35.88 -4.11
C ASP A 149 -2.07 -34.94 -2.94
N LYS A 150 -0.89 -35.02 -2.31
CA LYS A 150 -0.49 -34.23 -1.14
C LYS A 150 1.02 -34.02 -1.16
N VAL A 151 1.47 -32.80 -1.46
CA VAL A 151 2.90 -32.44 -1.40
C VAL A 151 3.07 -31.19 -0.54
N GLY A 152 4.03 -31.22 0.39
CA GLY A 152 4.33 -30.14 1.31
C GLY A 152 5.74 -29.60 1.12
N LEU A 153 6.54 -29.62 2.19
CA LEU A 153 7.98 -29.33 2.12
C LEU A 153 8.73 -30.48 1.44
N VAL A 154 9.39 -30.19 0.33
CA VAL A 154 10.07 -31.17 -0.54
C VAL A 154 11.55 -31.30 -0.21
N ASP A 155 12.25 -30.17 -0.09
CA ASP A 155 13.65 -30.15 0.33
C ASP A 155 13.83 -29.21 1.53
N PRO A 156 13.95 -29.74 2.75
CA PRO A 156 14.16 -28.92 3.96
C PRO A 156 15.57 -28.34 4.06
N ASN A 157 16.52 -28.78 3.24
CA ASN A 157 17.94 -28.41 3.33
C ASN A 157 18.40 -27.49 2.18
N ALA A 158 17.55 -27.27 1.18
CA ALA A 158 17.83 -26.31 0.13
C ALA A 158 17.95 -24.90 0.71
N ASN A 159 19.04 -24.21 0.39
CA ASN A 159 19.15 -22.77 0.63
C ASN A 159 18.00 -22.08 -0.10
N ALA A 160 17.20 -21.29 0.63
CA ALA A 160 16.02 -20.59 0.12
C ALA A 160 16.24 -20.07 -1.32
N THR A 161 15.32 -20.42 -2.22
CA THR A 161 15.34 -20.00 -3.62
C THR A 161 15.21 -18.48 -3.69
N SER A 162 16.31 -17.75 -3.87
CA SER A 162 16.41 -16.30 -4.20
C SER A 162 15.56 -15.26 -3.42
N PHE A 163 14.66 -15.68 -2.54
CA PHE A 163 13.63 -14.88 -1.88
C PHE A 163 13.54 -15.38 -0.43
N ALA A 164 13.95 -14.53 0.50
CA ALA A 164 14.26 -14.88 1.89
C ALA A 164 13.02 -15.03 2.80
N THR A 165 11.88 -15.52 2.30
CA THR A 165 10.60 -15.57 3.04
C THR A 165 10.25 -16.95 3.63
N ALA A 166 10.82 -18.04 3.11
CA ALA A 166 10.61 -19.39 3.63
C ALA A 166 11.88 -20.25 3.56
N TRP A 167 12.01 -21.20 4.48
CA TRP A 167 13.09 -22.17 4.51
C TRP A 167 12.71 -23.42 3.69
N GLY A 168 13.65 -23.90 2.87
CA GLY A 168 13.49 -25.08 2.03
C GLY A 168 12.68 -24.85 0.76
N ILE A 169 12.49 -25.91 -0.03
CA ILE A 169 11.68 -25.93 -1.25
C ILE A 169 10.32 -26.56 -0.94
N TRP A 170 9.24 -25.85 -1.24
CA TRP A 170 7.85 -26.25 -1.05
C TRP A 170 7.19 -26.70 -2.36
N ALA A 171 6.06 -27.40 -2.24
CA ALA A 171 5.26 -27.84 -3.38
C ALA A 171 4.84 -26.67 -4.30
N SER A 172 4.49 -25.53 -3.72
CA SER A 172 4.20 -24.29 -4.46
C SER A 172 5.39 -23.78 -5.27
N ASP A 173 6.63 -23.99 -4.82
CA ASP A 173 7.82 -23.61 -5.57
C ASP A 173 8.00 -24.50 -6.80
N ILE A 174 7.69 -25.80 -6.67
CA ILE A 174 7.66 -26.72 -7.80
C ILE A 174 6.57 -26.28 -8.80
N LEU A 175 5.38 -25.91 -8.33
CA LEU A 175 4.31 -25.38 -9.16
C LEU A 175 4.76 -24.14 -9.94
N ILE A 176 5.40 -23.18 -9.26
CA ILE A 176 5.97 -21.98 -9.89
C ILE A 176 6.99 -22.37 -10.97
N SER A 177 7.93 -23.26 -10.62
CA SER A 177 8.98 -23.71 -11.55
C SER A 177 8.43 -24.41 -12.79
N ASN A 178 7.23 -25.00 -12.68
CA ASN A 178 6.50 -25.65 -13.76
C ASN A 178 5.50 -24.71 -14.45
N ASN A 179 5.84 -23.42 -14.55
CA ASN A 179 5.01 -22.40 -15.20
C ASN A 179 3.57 -22.36 -14.61
N ALA A 180 3.50 -22.35 -13.29
CA ALA A 180 2.25 -22.36 -12.52
C ALA A 180 1.31 -23.52 -12.85
N THR A 181 1.87 -24.69 -13.17
CA THR A 181 1.12 -25.92 -13.50
C THR A 181 1.32 -26.99 -12.45
N TRP A 182 0.28 -27.77 -12.17
CA TRP A 182 0.34 -28.94 -11.31
C TRP A 182 -0.39 -30.13 -11.93
N ALA A 183 0.23 -31.31 -11.96
CA ALA A 183 -0.31 -32.54 -12.55
C ALA A 183 -0.75 -33.52 -11.45
N VAL A 184 -1.95 -34.10 -11.59
CA VAL A 184 -2.54 -35.06 -10.64
C VAL A 184 -3.10 -36.26 -11.39
N GLN A 185 -2.82 -37.47 -10.91
CA GLN A 185 -3.37 -38.70 -11.50
C GLN A 185 -4.65 -39.12 -10.78
N ILE A 186 -5.71 -39.41 -11.53
CA ILE A 186 -6.93 -40.01 -10.99
C ILE A 186 -6.62 -41.46 -10.59
N PRO A 187 -6.97 -41.93 -9.37
CA PRO A 187 -6.57 -43.25 -8.93
C PRO A 187 -7.08 -44.36 -9.88
N PRO A 188 -6.23 -45.30 -10.31
CA PRO A 188 -6.55 -46.25 -11.38
C PRO A 188 -7.63 -47.29 -11.00
N LYS A 189 -7.87 -47.49 -9.71
CA LYS A 189 -8.87 -48.44 -9.19
C LYS A 189 -10.14 -47.78 -8.66
N ILE A 190 -10.23 -46.45 -8.74
CA ILE A 190 -11.43 -45.75 -8.28
C ILE A 190 -12.64 -46.20 -9.09
N GLN A 191 -13.80 -46.29 -8.44
CA GLN A 191 -15.03 -46.61 -9.15
C GLN A 191 -15.37 -45.56 -10.23
N PRO A 192 -15.98 -45.96 -11.36
CA PRO A 192 -16.53 -45.02 -12.33
C PRO A 192 -17.67 -44.19 -11.73
N GLY A 193 -17.85 -42.96 -12.21
CA GLY A 193 -18.95 -42.09 -11.83
C GLY A 193 -18.56 -40.62 -11.79
N TYR A 194 -19.40 -39.80 -11.14
CA TYR A 194 -19.23 -38.34 -11.10
C TYR A 194 -18.62 -37.89 -9.78
N TYR A 195 -17.60 -37.04 -9.87
CA TYR A 195 -16.84 -36.55 -8.72
C TYR A 195 -16.68 -35.03 -8.75
N VAL A 196 -16.66 -34.42 -7.57
CA VAL A 196 -16.05 -33.10 -7.38
C VAL A 196 -14.58 -33.31 -7.08
N LEU A 197 -13.73 -32.72 -7.93
CA LEU A 197 -12.29 -32.62 -7.69
C LEU A 197 -12.00 -31.24 -7.11
N ARG A 198 -11.34 -31.20 -5.95
CA ARG A 198 -10.91 -29.98 -5.25
C ARG A 198 -9.38 -29.90 -5.27
N HIS A 199 -8.83 -28.89 -5.93
CA HIS A 199 -7.40 -28.60 -5.97
C HIS A 199 -7.11 -27.33 -5.17
N GLU A 200 -6.12 -27.37 -4.27
CA GLU A 200 -5.88 -26.30 -3.31
C GLU A 200 -4.38 -26.07 -3.09
N ILE A 201 -4.02 -24.80 -2.93
CA ILE A 201 -2.74 -24.39 -2.39
C ILE A 201 -3.02 -23.72 -1.04
N ILE A 202 -2.22 -24.06 -0.01
CA ILE A 202 -2.28 -23.41 1.30
C ILE A 202 -1.04 -22.54 1.45
N ALA A 203 -1.21 -21.23 1.55
CA ALA A 203 -0.10 -20.31 1.78
C ALA A 203 0.14 -20.15 3.29
N LEU A 204 1.37 -20.37 3.72
CA LEU A 204 1.77 -20.44 5.14
C LEU A 204 2.51 -19.20 5.64
N HIS A 205 2.69 -18.17 4.81
CA HIS A 205 3.45 -16.97 5.15
C HIS A 205 2.92 -16.25 6.41
N PHE A 206 1.63 -16.41 6.74
CA PHE A 206 1.05 -15.93 8.01
C PHE A 206 0.60 -17.01 9.00
N ALA A 207 0.89 -18.29 8.73
CA ALA A 207 0.44 -19.43 9.54
C ALA A 207 0.78 -19.29 11.04
N ARG A 208 1.98 -18.77 11.34
CA ARG A 208 2.47 -18.58 12.72
C ARG A 208 1.78 -17.46 13.50
N TYR A 209 1.11 -16.52 12.84
CA TYR A 209 0.60 -15.32 13.50
C TYR A 209 -0.83 -15.53 14.00
N PRO A 210 -1.07 -15.34 15.32
CA PRO A 210 -2.41 -15.41 15.88
C PRO A 210 -3.37 -14.43 15.19
N GLY A 211 -4.56 -14.92 14.80
CA GLY A 211 -5.60 -14.11 14.15
C GLY A 211 -5.44 -13.90 12.64
N GLN A 212 -4.36 -14.38 12.02
CA GLN A 212 -4.21 -14.40 10.55
C GLN A 212 -4.27 -15.83 10.02
N GLY A 213 -3.36 -16.69 10.50
CA GLY A 213 -3.30 -18.11 10.17
C GLY A 213 -3.00 -18.41 8.70
N ALA A 214 -3.09 -19.70 8.34
CA ALA A 214 -2.91 -20.17 6.97
C ALA A 214 -4.00 -19.66 6.03
N GLN A 215 -3.63 -19.42 4.77
CA GLN A 215 -4.55 -18.96 3.73
C GLN A 215 -4.83 -20.09 2.73
N HIS A 216 -6.10 -20.36 2.47
CA HIS A 216 -6.54 -21.48 1.65
C HIS A 216 -7.07 -21.02 0.29
N TYR A 217 -6.61 -21.64 -0.79
CA TYR A 217 -7.02 -21.30 -2.17
C TYR A 217 -7.67 -22.50 -2.88
N PRO A 218 -8.86 -22.97 -2.45
CA PRO A 218 -9.52 -24.12 -3.07
C PRO A 218 -10.19 -23.76 -4.40
N GLN A 219 -9.96 -24.57 -5.43
CA GLN A 219 -10.59 -24.47 -6.75
C GLN A 219 -11.20 -25.83 -7.11
N CYS A 220 -12.51 -25.86 -7.41
CA CYS A 220 -13.24 -27.10 -7.68
C CYS A 220 -13.66 -27.23 -9.14
N ILE A 221 -13.64 -28.46 -9.65
CA ILE A 221 -14.15 -28.88 -10.96
C ILE A 221 -14.95 -30.18 -10.81
N ASN A 222 -16.04 -30.33 -11.57
CA ASN A 222 -16.72 -31.61 -11.74
C ASN A 222 -16.02 -32.45 -12.81
N ILE A 223 -15.80 -33.74 -12.53
CA ILE A 223 -15.27 -34.70 -13.49
C ILE A 223 -16.16 -35.92 -13.59
N GLU A 224 -16.15 -36.56 -14.76
CA GLU A 224 -16.74 -37.87 -14.99
C GLU A 224 -15.59 -38.87 -15.13
N VAL A 225 -15.44 -39.75 -14.16
CA VAL A 225 -14.44 -40.81 -14.20
C VAL A 225 -15.00 -41.99 -14.99
N THR A 226 -14.33 -42.32 -16.08
CA THR A 226 -14.66 -43.44 -16.98
C THR A 226 -13.67 -44.58 -16.82
N GLY A 227 -14.16 -45.83 -16.91
CA GLY A 227 -13.33 -46.99 -16.56
C GLY A 227 -12.88 -46.97 -15.09
N GLY A 228 -11.99 -47.88 -14.71
CA GLY A 228 -11.45 -47.97 -13.35
C GLY A 228 -11.76 -49.27 -12.62
N GLY A 229 -11.89 -49.21 -11.30
CA GLY A 229 -12.09 -50.35 -10.41
C GLY A 229 -13.38 -50.25 -9.61
N SER A 230 -13.37 -50.77 -8.38
CA SER A 230 -14.52 -50.77 -7.47
C SER A 230 -14.16 -50.14 -6.12
N ASP A 231 -13.09 -49.36 -6.07
CA ASP A 231 -12.64 -48.76 -4.81
C ASP A 231 -13.55 -47.58 -4.47
N GLU A 232 -14.06 -47.61 -3.23
CA GLU A 232 -14.91 -46.59 -2.61
C GLU A 232 -14.19 -46.03 -1.37
N PRO A 233 -13.21 -45.11 -1.53
CA PRO A 233 -12.46 -44.59 -0.40
C PRO A 233 -13.37 -43.81 0.54
N ALA A 234 -13.23 -44.04 1.85
CA ALA A 234 -13.90 -43.24 2.85
C ALA A 234 -13.40 -41.79 2.78
N GLY A 235 -14.32 -40.83 2.69
CA GLY A 235 -14.01 -39.41 2.68
C GLY A 235 -14.19 -38.75 4.05
N THR A 236 -13.57 -37.60 4.22
CA THR A 236 -13.80 -36.66 5.33
C THR A 236 -14.80 -35.61 4.90
N SER A 237 -15.76 -35.30 5.76
CA SER A 237 -16.73 -34.21 5.54
C SER A 237 -16.00 -32.92 5.13
N ALA A 238 -16.52 -32.25 4.11
CA ALA A 238 -15.85 -31.11 3.49
C ALA A 238 -15.54 -29.94 4.46
N VAL A 239 -16.33 -29.80 5.52
CA VAL A 239 -16.13 -28.76 6.54
C VAL A 239 -15.20 -29.18 7.67
N ASP A 240 -14.86 -30.46 7.73
CA ASP A 240 -13.98 -31.07 8.73
C ASP A 240 -12.59 -31.38 8.15
N LEU A 241 -12.28 -30.86 6.95
CA LEU A 241 -11.00 -31.04 6.27
C LEU A 241 -9.82 -30.48 7.07
N TYR A 242 -10.03 -29.43 7.86
CA TYR A 242 -8.99 -28.72 8.60
C TYR A 242 -9.44 -28.30 9.99
N GLN A 243 -8.52 -28.34 10.94
CA GLN A 243 -8.67 -27.79 12.28
C GLN A 243 -7.62 -26.70 12.52
N ALA A 244 -8.01 -25.58 13.15
CA ALA A 244 -7.17 -24.39 13.31
C ALA A 244 -5.84 -24.63 14.02
N ALA A 245 -5.75 -25.67 14.85
CA ALA A 245 -4.56 -26.01 15.63
C ALA A 245 -3.71 -27.14 15.03
N GLU A 246 -3.96 -27.56 13.79
CA GLU A 246 -3.11 -28.56 13.13
C GLU A 246 -1.69 -28.01 12.94
N ASP A 247 -0.67 -28.79 13.34
CA ASP A 247 0.74 -28.42 13.25
C ASP A 247 1.14 -27.87 11.87
N GLY A 248 0.55 -28.40 10.78
CA GLY A 248 0.81 -27.97 9.41
C GLY A 248 0.24 -26.61 9.02
N LEU A 249 -0.74 -26.11 9.78
CA LEU A 249 -1.45 -24.84 9.53
C LEU A 249 -0.97 -23.70 10.43
N ILE A 250 -0.19 -24.02 11.46
CA ILE A 250 0.50 -23.06 12.35
C ILE A 250 2.02 -23.07 12.16
N TYR A 251 2.50 -23.75 11.12
CA TYR A 251 3.92 -23.98 10.88
C TYR A 251 4.65 -22.68 10.54
N ASP A 252 5.76 -22.41 11.24
CA ASP A 252 6.62 -21.26 10.95
C ASP A 252 7.59 -21.60 9.81
N ILE A 253 7.25 -21.15 8.60
CA ILE A 253 8.05 -21.39 7.41
C ILE A 253 9.34 -20.57 7.36
N SER A 254 9.53 -19.54 8.19
CA SER A 254 10.73 -18.67 8.10
C SER A 254 11.93 -19.22 8.89
N GLN A 255 11.75 -20.33 9.61
CA GLN A 255 12.79 -20.93 10.43
C GLN A 255 13.24 -22.25 9.83
N SER A 256 14.46 -22.66 10.19
CA SER A 256 14.96 -24.00 9.84
C SER A 256 14.01 -25.08 10.40
N PRO A 257 13.59 -26.06 9.58
CA PRO A 257 12.69 -27.12 10.01
C PRO A 257 13.21 -27.87 11.24
N THR A 258 12.42 -27.86 12.31
CA THR A 258 12.71 -28.62 13.55
C THR A 258 12.23 -30.08 13.47
N GLY A 259 11.72 -30.51 12.30
CA GLY A 259 11.21 -31.85 12.02
C GLY A 259 10.52 -31.95 10.65
N THR A 260 9.92 -33.09 10.35
CA THR A 260 9.15 -33.30 9.12
C THR A 260 7.87 -32.47 9.13
N TYR A 261 7.67 -31.63 8.12
CA TYR A 261 6.42 -30.90 7.93
C TYR A 261 5.23 -31.85 7.82
N LYS A 262 4.19 -31.63 8.64
CA LYS A 262 2.96 -32.43 8.62
C LYS A 262 1.96 -31.76 7.68
N ILE A 263 1.71 -32.37 6.52
CA ILE A 263 0.75 -31.83 5.55
C ILE A 263 -0.67 -31.92 6.14
N PRO A 264 -1.42 -30.80 6.24
CA PRO A 264 -2.69 -30.74 6.94
C PRO A 264 -3.81 -31.53 6.23
N GLY A 265 -4.90 -31.76 6.95
CA GLY A 265 -6.09 -32.48 6.49
C GLY A 265 -5.94 -34.00 6.35
N PRO A 266 -6.94 -34.69 5.76
CA PRO A 266 -7.08 -36.13 5.90
C PRO A 266 -5.93 -36.93 5.28
N THR A 267 -5.82 -38.19 5.72
CA THR A 267 -4.85 -39.15 5.17
C THR A 267 -5.12 -39.40 3.69
N MET A 268 -4.05 -39.52 2.91
CA MET A 268 -4.10 -39.85 1.50
C MET A 268 -4.70 -41.25 1.28
N TYR A 269 -5.58 -41.38 0.29
CA TYR A 269 -6.11 -42.68 -0.11
C TYR A 269 -4.99 -43.58 -0.62
N THR A 270 -4.94 -44.82 -0.13
CA THR A 270 -3.85 -45.77 -0.39
C THR A 270 -3.74 -46.23 -1.84
N GLY A 271 -4.80 -46.10 -2.63
CA GLY A 271 -4.77 -46.37 -4.08
C GLY A 271 -4.38 -45.15 -4.93
N ALA A 272 -4.09 -44.01 -4.30
CA ALA A 272 -3.60 -42.82 -4.99
C ALA A 272 -2.09 -42.89 -5.27
N THR A 273 -1.64 -42.18 -6.30
CA THR A 273 -0.22 -42.09 -6.64
C THR A 273 0.42 -40.99 -5.81
N ALA A 274 1.42 -41.35 -5.00
CA ALA A 274 1.98 -40.45 -3.98
C ALA A 274 2.64 -39.17 -4.53
N PHE A 275 3.08 -39.17 -5.80
CA PHE A 275 3.57 -37.99 -6.52
C PHE A 275 3.67 -38.28 -8.01
N VAL A 276 3.08 -37.43 -8.85
CA VAL A 276 3.25 -37.47 -10.31
C VAL A 276 4.40 -36.56 -10.70
N SER A 277 5.21 -36.97 -11.69
CA SER A 277 6.28 -36.11 -12.20
C SER A 277 5.68 -34.84 -12.81
N GLN A 278 6.10 -33.70 -12.27
CA GLN A 278 5.66 -32.38 -12.74
C GLN A 278 6.53 -32.00 -13.95
N THR A 279 6.01 -32.19 -15.17
CA THR A 279 6.65 -31.74 -16.41
C THR A 279 5.68 -30.88 -17.19
N GLY A 280 6.11 -29.70 -17.65
CA GLY A 280 5.24 -28.74 -18.32
C GLY A 280 4.56 -29.34 -19.57
N VAL A 281 3.24 -29.24 -19.64
CA VAL A 281 2.45 -29.78 -20.75
C VAL A 281 2.37 -28.76 -21.90
N LEU A 282 2.80 -29.19 -23.09
CA LEU A 282 2.52 -28.49 -24.35
C LEU A 282 1.09 -28.82 -24.79
N VAL A 283 0.19 -27.85 -24.65
CA VAL A 283 -1.20 -27.94 -25.15
C VAL A 283 -1.18 -28.20 -26.68
N ARG A 284 -1.75 -29.33 -27.12
CA ARG A 284 -1.89 -29.68 -28.54
C ARG A 284 -2.95 -28.78 -29.21
N GLY A 285 -2.53 -27.60 -29.64
CA GLY A 285 -3.39 -26.66 -30.36
C GLY A 285 -2.69 -25.63 -31.25
N GLN A 286 -1.35 -25.53 -31.24
CA GLN A 286 -0.61 -24.64 -32.14
C GLN A 286 0.45 -25.42 -32.91
N ARG A 287 0.17 -25.74 -34.17
CA ARG A 287 1.22 -26.09 -35.13
C ARG A 287 2.03 -24.81 -35.45
N LEU A 288 3.03 -24.52 -34.64
CA LEU A 288 4.09 -23.58 -35.01
C LEU A 288 5.09 -24.32 -35.90
N CYS A 289 5.01 -24.03 -37.20
CA CYS A 289 6.04 -24.42 -38.16
C CYS A 289 7.30 -23.60 -37.82
N LEU A 290 8.22 -24.16 -37.04
CA LEU A 290 9.56 -23.60 -36.87
C LEU A 290 10.34 -23.82 -38.17
N SER A 291 10.48 -22.78 -38.97
CA SER A 291 11.51 -22.73 -40.01
C SER A 291 12.42 -21.53 -39.75
N LEU A 292 13.68 -21.86 -39.46
CA LEU A 292 14.80 -20.96 -39.17
C LEU A 292 14.92 -19.86 -40.23
N PHE A 293 15.06 -18.62 -39.77
CA PHE A 293 15.57 -17.51 -40.57
C PHE A 293 17.10 -17.69 -40.76
N THR A 294 17.52 -17.92 -42.00
CA THR A 294 18.86 -17.55 -42.46
C THR A 294 18.66 -16.38 -43.43
N LEU A 295 19.26 -15.22 -43.13
CA LEU A 295 19.09 -13.99 -43.89
C LEU A 295 20.20 -13.85 -44.96
N LEU A 296 19.82 -13.24 -46.08
CA LEU A 296 20.62 -12.54 -47.11
C LEU A 296 21.08 -13.33 -48.34
N LEU A 297 20.47 -13.03 -49.51
CA LEU A 297 21.09 -12.19 -50.57
C LEU A 297 20.17 -12.01 -51.80
N GLN A 298 20.07 -10.75 -52.25
CA GLN A 298 19.86 -10.26 -53.64
C GLN A 298 18.42 -10.00 -54.20
N PRO A 299 18.30 -9.02 -55.15
CA PRO A 299 17.09 -8.22 -55.37
C PRO A 299 16.36 -8.52 -56.70
N ASN A 300 15.22 -7.84 -56.87
CA ASN A 300 14.36 -7.71 -58.06
C ASN A 300 13.29 -8.79 -58.27
N CYS A 301 12.02 -8.40 -58.12
CA CYS A 301 11.06 -8.44 -59.23
C CYS A 301 9.79 -7.65 -58.89
N VAL A 302 9.50 -6.69 -59.76
CA VAL A 302 8.19 -6.06 -59.94
C VAL A 302 7.28 -7.07 -60.62
N CYS A 303 6.06 -7.28 -60.12
CA CYS A 303 4.94 -7.70 -60.96
C CYS A 303 3.59 -7.24 -60.41
N HIS A 304 2.87 -6.54 -61.29
CA HIS A 304 1.45 -6.20 -61.26
C HIS A 304 0.55 -7.44 -61.21
N LEU A 305 -0.61 -7.33 -60.57
CA LEU A 305 -1.91 -7.89 -61.01
C LEU A 305 -3.01 -7.28 -60.12
N GLN A 306 -3.65 -6.18 -60.55
CA GLN A 306 -4.93 -6.15 -61.29
C GLN A 306 -6.12 -6.79 -60.54
N PHE A 307 -6.93 -5.89 -59.97
CA PHE A 307 -8.31 -6.10 -59.58
C PHE A 307 -9.17 -6.45 -60.79
N THR A 308 -10.13 -7.36 -60.60
CA THR A 308 -11.32 -7.47 -61.45
C THR A 308 -12.55 -7.19 -60.60
N GLU A 309 -13.34 -6.22 -61.07
CA GLU A 309 -14.68 -5.89 -60.59
C GLU A 309 -15.67 -6.99 -61.02
N THR A 310 -16.77 -7.15 -60.26
CA THR A 310 -18.12 -6.87 -60.79
C THR A 310 -19.20 -6.93 -59.70
N HIS A 311 -19.85 -5.79 -59.53
CA HIS A 311 -21.25 -5.47 -59.17
C HIS A 311 -22.20 -6.56 -58.62
N TRP A 312 -22.94 -6.19 -57.56
CA TRP A 312 -24.42 -6.02 -57.59
C TRP A 312 -24.88 -4.96 -56.58
N LEU A 313 -25.82 -4.11 -57.02
CA LEU A 313 -26.42 -2.97 -56.33
C LEU A 313 -27.57 -3.36 -55.38
N SER A 314 -27.77 -2.63 -54.28
CA SER A 314 -29.04 -1.91 -54.05
C SER A 314 -28.89 -0.82 -52.97
N ARG A 315 -29.77 0.18 -53.07
CA ARG A 315 -29.71 1.54 -52.50
C ARG A 315 -30.38 1.62 -51.13
N THR A 316 -29.80 2.42 -50.24
CA THR A 316 -30.37 3.45 -49.32
C THR A 316 -29.28 3.71 -48.27
N SER A 317 -28.62 4.88 -48.17
CA SER A 317 -29.21 6.15 -47.75
C SER A 317 -28.25 7.31 -48.02
N TYR A 318 -28.59 8.13 -49.01
CA TYR A 318 -28.15 9.53 -49.11
C TYR A 318 -28.91 10.32 -48.04
N LEU A 319 -28.27 10.72 -46.93
CA LEU A 319 -28.65 11.92 -46.16
C LEU A 319 -27.70 12.28 -45.00
N VAL A 320 -26.63 11.53 -44.71
CA VAL A 320 -25.76 11.78 -43.54
C VAL A 320 -24.44 12.48 -43.89
N THR A 321 -24.04 12.50 -45.17
CA THR A 321 -22.74 13.05 -45.60
C THR A 321 -22.76 14.57 -45.89
N LEU A 322 -23.92 15.23 -45.81
CA LEU A 322 -24.02 16.67 -46.11
C LEU A 322 -23.92 17.58 -44.86
N VAL A 323 -24.06 17.04 -43.65
CA VAL A 323 -24.09 17.84 -42.40
C VAL A 323 -22.73 17.90 -41.70
N LEU A 324 -21.86 16.90 -41.86
CA LEU A 324 -20.53 16.90 -41.22
C LEU A 324 -19.45 17.73 -41.93
N ASN A 325 -19.65 18.10 -43.20
CA ASN A 325 -18.66 18.90 -43.95
C ASN A 325 -18.84 20.42 -43.81
N LEU A 326 -19.93 20.90 -43.20
CA LEU A 326 -20.15 22.34 -42.98
C LEU A 326 -19.56 22.86 -41.66
N VAL A 327 -19.37 22.00 -40.65
CA VAL A 327 -18.93 22.41 -39.30
C VAL A 327 -17.40 22.54 -39.23
N THR A 328 -16.66 21.76 -40.01
CA THR A 328 -15.18 21.78 -40.02
C THR A 328 -14.62 22.98 -40.81
N ALA A 329 -15.38 23.55 -41.75
CA ALA A 329 -14.93 24.66 -42.59
C ALA A 329 -15.03 26.05 -41.91
N VAL A 330 -15.87 26.20 -40.88
CA VAL A 330 -16.10 27.48 -40.18
C VAL A 330 -15.08 27.71 -39.06
N ILE A 331 -14.55 26.65 -38.45
CA ILE A 331 -13.59 26.75 -37.34
C ILE A 331 -12.18 27.09 -37.85
N LEU A 332 -11.83 26.64 -39.06
CA LEU A 332 -10.53 26.89 -39.68
C LEU A 332 -10.37 28.30 -40.29
N THR A 333 -11.45 29.07 -40.43
CA THR A 333 -11.39 30.46 -40.95
C THR A 333 -11.28 31.54 -39.85
N MET A 334 -11.52 31.20 -38.58
CA MET A 334 -11.41 32.17 -37.47
C MET A 334 -10.02 32.27 -36.82
N ILE A 335 -9.09 31.32 -37.05
CA ILE A 335 -7.75 31.31 -36.42
C ILE A 335 -6.69 32.03 -37.29
N ALA A 336 -7.02 32.44 -38.53
CA ALA A 336 -6.06 32.97 -39.50
C ALA A 336 -5.94 34.51 -39.55
N ARG A 337 -6.38 35.26 -38.53
CA ARG A 337 -6.18 36.72 -38.47
C ARG A 337 -5.83 37.17 -37.06
N LEU A 338 -4.52 37.27 -36.78
CA LEU A 338 -3.88 38.31 -35.96
C LEU A 338 -2.36 38.00 -35.92
N ARG A 339 -1.56 38.81 -36.62
CA ARG A 339 -0.13 38.98 -36.38
C ARG A 339 0.11 40.44 -36.00
N PRO A 340 1.11 40.72 -35.16
CA PRO A 340 2.12 41.67 -35.62
C PRO A 340 3.58 41.23 -35.35
N VAL A 341 4.37 41.37 -36.42
CA VAL A 341 5.73 41.93 -36.55
C VAL A 341 6.72 41.79 -35.38
N ILE A 342 7.75 40.94 -35.56
CA ILE A 342 9.10 41.11 -34.99
C ILE A 342 10.15 40.61 -36.02
N MET A 343 11.20 41.41 -36.25
CA MET A 343 12.36 41.15 -37.14
C MET A 343 13.26 39.98 -36.65
N PRO A 344 14.07 39.34 -37.53
CA PRO A 344 14.92 38.21 -37.12
C PRO A 344 16.30 38.67 -36.63
N ILE A 345 16.72 38.17 -35.46
CA ILE A 345 18.12 38.14 -35.02
C ILE A 345 18.56 36.68 -35.06
N PRO A 346 19.72 36.32 -35.65
CA PRO A 346 20.15 34.93 -35.70
C PRO A 346 20.80 34.56 -34.36
N ARG A 347 20.08 33.83 -33.50
CA ARG A 347 20.70 33.11 -32.39
C ARG A 347 20.70 31.61 -32.69
N ARG A 348 21.92 31.13 -32.85
CA ARG A 348 22.35 29.73 -32.91
C ARG A 348 21.75 28.96 -31.73
N VAL A 349 20.64 28.26 -31.95
CA VAL A 349 20.10 27.32 -30.96
C VAL A 349 20.98 26.08 -30.98
N ARG A 350 21.86 25.95 -29.98
CA ARG A 350 22.33 24.62 -29.57
C ARG A 350 21.09 23.89 -29.06
N SER A 351 20.68 22.85 -29.77
CA SER A 351 19.80 21.83 -29.25
C SER A 351 20.46 21.26 -27.99
N LEU A 352 20.00 21.70 -26.82
CA LEU A 352 20.14 20.93 -25.60
C LEU A 352 19.02 19.89 -25.66
N SER A 353 19.39 18.69 -26.06
CA SER A 353 18.61 17.48 -25.82
C SER A 353 18.26 17.43 -24.34
N THR A 354 17.01 17.74 -23.99
CA THR A 354 16.42 17.34 -22.72
C THR A 354 16.26 15.82 -22.76
N ALA A 355 17.29 15.11 -22.32
CA ALA A 355 17.13 13.70 -22.00
C ALA A 355 16.12 13.60 -20.86
N ARG A 356 14.84 13.41 -21.18
CA ARG A 356 13.88 12.84 -20.25
C ARG A 356 14.48 11.50 -19.84
N GLY A 357 14.95 11.39 -18.59
CA GLY A 357 15.51 10.16 -18.08
C GLY A 357 14.50 9.04 -18.28
N SER A 358 14.90 7.98 -18.97
CA SER A 358 14.14 6.73 -18.94
C SER A 358 14.07 6.26 -17.50
N LEU A 359 12.90 5.76 -17.07
CA LEU A 359 12.77 5.08 -15.79
C LEU A 359 13.81 3.96 -15.67
N SER A 360 14.15 3.60 -14.43
CA SER A 360 15.16 2.60 -14.08
C SER A 360 14.85 1.20 -14.64
N GLY A 361 13.59 0.91 -14.92
CA GLY A 361 13.10 -0.41 -15.30
C GLY A 361 12.85 -1.34 -14.11
N LEU A 362 13.17 -0.91 -12.88
CA LEU A 362 12.91 -1.65 -11.65
C LEU A 362 11.43 -1.56 -11.25
N LYS A 363 10.93 -2.61 -10.61
CA LYS A 363 9.56 -2.69 -10.10
C LYS A 363 9.57 -3.11 -8.64
N ILE A 364 8.92 -2.31 -7.80
CA ILE A 364 8.74 -2.61 -6.38
C ILE A 364 7.75 -3.76 -6.19
N ASN A 365 7.88 -4.51 -5.09
CA ASN A 365 6.91 -5.55 -4.75
C ASN A 365 5.80 -4.94 -3.88
N THR A 366 4.61 -4.77 -4.47
CA THR A 366 3.47 -4.14 -3.80
C THR A 366 2.97 -4.98 -2.61
N ASP A 367 2.90 -6.30 -2.77
CA ASP A 367 2.36 -7.17 -1.73
C ASP A 367 3.29 -7.22 -0.51
N ARG A 368 4.60 -7.31 -0.76
CA ARG A 368 5.62 -7.27 0.30
C ARG A 368 5.64 -5.94 1.05
N LEU A 369 5.40 -4.82 0.34
CA LEU A 369 5.23 -3.51 0.97
C LEU A 369 4.03 -3.51 1.92
N GLN A 370 2.86 -3.95 1.44
CA GLN A 370 1.64 -3.98 2.25
C GLN A 370 1.78 -4.91 3.46
N GLU A 371 2.37 -6.08 3.25
CA GLU A 371 2.70 -7.01 4.33
C GLU A 371 3.59 -6.34 5.38
N SER A 372 4.65 -5.64 4.96
CA SER A 372 5.58 -5.01 5.89
C SER A 372 4.95 -3.86 6.68
N ILE A 373 4.17 -2.99 6.01
CA ILE A 373 3.40 -1.94 6.68
C ILE A 373 2.47 -2.56 7.71
N HIS A 374 1.69 -3.56 7.32
CA HIS A 374 0.67 -4.10 8.22
C HIS A 374 1.23 -4.99 9.32
N HIS A 375 2.33 -5.71 9.07
CA HIS A 375 3.07 -6.48 10.07
C HIS A 375 3.64 -5.56 11.15
N THR A 376 4.34 -4.50 10.76
CA THR A 376 4.95 -3.56 11.72
C THR A 376 3.91 -2.78 12.51
N CYS A 377 2.73 -2.52 11.93
CA CYS A 377 1.61 -1.89 12.64
C CYS A 377 1.03 -2.76 13.77
N GLN A 378 1.36 -4.05 13.87
CA GLN A 378 0.88 -4.89 14.98
C GLN A 378 1.43 -4.40 16.33
N TRP A 379 2.65 -3.84 16.33
CA TRP A 379 3.22 -3.17 17.49
C TRP A 379 2.67 -1.75 17.56
N GLY A 380 1.83 -1.50 18.57
CA GLY A 380 1.10 -0.25 18.74
C GLY A 380 -0.26 -0.21 18.05
N ALA A 381 -0.81 -1.32 17.55
CA ALA A 381 -2.18 -1.36 17.06
C ALA A 381 -3.18 -0.99 18.16
N ALA A 382 -4.01 0.02 17.91
CA ALA A 382 -4.97 0.55 18.88
C ALA A 382 -6.23 1.09 18.19
N HIS A 383 -7.26 1.45 18.96
CA HIS A 383 -8.46 2.13 18.45
C HIS A 383 -9.16 1.40 17.30
N ARG A 384 -9.43 0.11 17.47
CA ARG A 384 -10.19 -0.70 16.49
C ARG A 384 -11.52 -0.04 16.17
N TYR A 385 -11.77 0.23 14.88
CA TYR A 385 -13.00 0.86 14.38
C TYR A 385 -13.82 -0.08 13.48
N GLY A 386 -13.24 -1.21 13.05
CA GLY A 386 -13.94 -2.21 12.24
C GLY A 386 -13.55 -3.66 12.54
N LYS A 387 -14.11 -4.57 11.73
CA LYS A 387 -13.97 -6.03 11.86
C LYS A 387 -12.81 -6.60 11.05
N GLY A 388 -12.40 -5.91 9.99
CA GLY A 388 -11.27 -6.31 9.16
C GLY A 388 -9.97 -6.36 9.96
N ALA A 389 -9.04 -7.20 9.49
CA ALA A 389 -7.72 -7.35 10.11
C ALA A 389 -6.98 -6.01 10.18
N THR A 390 -7.25 -5.11 9.23
CA THR A 390 -6.59 -3.81 9.15
C THR A 390 -7.40 -2.61 9.65
N GLU A 391 -8.65 -2.81 10.08
CA GLU A 391 -9.57 -1.76 10.53
C GLU A 391 -9.31 -1.36 12.00
N THR A 392 -8.10 -0.87 12.25
CA THR A 392 -7.60 -0.38 13.54
C THR A 392 -6.59 0.73 13.30
N GLY A 393 -6.51 1.70 14.22
CA GLY A 393 -5.48 2.73 14.21
C GLY A 393 -4.20 2.31 14.95
N MET A 394 -3.42 3.32 15.34
CA MET A 394 -2.14 3.19 16.02
C MET A 394 -2.06 4.02 17.31
N ALA A 395 -1.21 3.57 18.22
CA ALA A 395 -0.77 4.24 19.43
C ALA A 395 0.68 3.83 19.77
N ARG A 396 1.58 3.89 18.77
CA ARG A 396 3.01 3.59 18.94
C ARG A 396 3.76 4.88 19.25
N LEU A 397 3.63 5.36 20.48
CA LEU A 397 4.33 6.56 20.93
C LEU A 397 5.84 6.39 20.90
N ALA A 398 6.57 7.48 20.64
CA ALA A 398 8.02 7.49 20.59
C ALA A 398 8.65 6.87 21.84
N LEU A 399 9.63 6.00 21.63
CA LEU A 399 10.41 5.31 22.67
C LEU A 399 9.56 4.50 23.66
N SER A 400 8.34 4.12 23.26
CA SER A 400 7.57 3.10 23.96
C SER A 400 8.13 1.70 23.67
N ASP A 401 7.67 0.69 24.41
CA ASP A 401 8.04 -0.71 24.15
C ASP A 401 7.67 -1.14 22.71
N ASP A 402 6.57 -0.64 22.15
CA ASP A 402 6.17 -0.95 20.78
C ASP A 402 7.02 -0.22 19.73
N ASP A 403 7.48 1.01 20.01
CA ASP A 403 8.47 1.69 19.17
C ASP A 403 9.82 0.95 19.21
N ALA A 404 10.26 0.50 20.39
CA ALA A 404 11.46 -0.31 20.51
C ALA A 404 11.37 -1.65 19.75
N ARG A 405 10.20 -2.30 19.73
CA ARG A 405 9.99 -3.53 18.95
C ARG A 405 10.11 -3.29 17.45
N VAL A 406 9.47 -2.25 16.92
CA VAL A 406 9.55 -1.97 15.48
C VAL A 406 10.96 -1.49 15.08
N ARG A 407 11.65 -0.74 15.93
CA ARG A 407 13.05 -0.34 15.71
C ARG A 407 13.99 -1.55 15.69
N LYS A 408 13.76 -2.54 16.56
CA LYS A 408 14.48 -3.81 16.51
C LYS A 408 14.20 -4.57 15.21
N TRP A 409 12.94 -4.71 14.83
CA TRP A 409 12.58 -5.31 13.54
C TRP A 409 13.29 -4.60 12.39
N PHE A 410 13.25 -3.27 12.37
CA PHE A 410 13.93 -2.46 11.35
C PHE A 410 15.44 -2.73 11.32
N ALA A 411 16.11 -2.83 12.47
CA ALA A 411 17.53 -3.17 12.54
C ALA A 411 17.83 -4.55 11.94
N ASP A 412 17.01 -5.55 12.26
CA ASP A 412 17.16 -6.92 11.76
C ASP A 412 16.91 -6.96 10.23
N GLU A 413 15.90 -6.24 9.74
CA GLU A 413 15.59 -6.13 8.31
C GLU A 413 16.72 -5.48 7.52
N VAL A 414 17.21 -4.30 7.94
CA VAL A 414 18.25 -3.61 7.17
C VAL A 414 19.58 -4.36 7.18
N ALA A 415 19.89 -5.11 8.24
CA ALA A 415 21.04 -6.00 8.27
C ALA A 415 20.94 -7.08 7.17
N SER A 416 19.74 -7.59 6.89
CA SER A 416 19.51 -8.55 5.79
C SER A 416 19.66 -7.93 4.39
N LEU A 417 19.67 -6.59 4.26
CA LEU A 417 19.75 -5.85 3.00
C LEU A 417 21.16 -5.36 2.66
N ASP A 418 22.18 -5.93 3.32
CA ASP A 418 23.58 -5.52 3.19
C ASP A 418 23.80 -4.06 3.60
N CYS A 419 22.98 -3.54 4.51
CA CYS A 419 23.14 -2.21 5.08
C CYS A 419 24.02 -2.25 6.34
N GLU A 420 24.88 -1.26 6.48
CA GLU A 420 25.55 -0.91 7.72
C GLU A 420 24.62 0.01 8.53
N LEU A 421 24.21 -0.43 9.71
CA LEU A 421 23.37 0.35 10.61
C LEU A 421 24.23 1.15 11.60
N ALA A 422 24.03 2.46 11.63
CA ALA A 422 24.56 3.35 12.65
C ALA A 422 23.41 3.97 13.46
N ILE A 423 23.66 4.21 14.74
CA ILE A 423 22.71 4.84 15.66
C ILE A 423 23.41 6.04 16.32
N ASP A 424 22.72 7.16 16.46
CA ASP A 424 23.24 8.33 17.17
C ASP A 424 22.70 8.46 18.60
N GLU A 425 23.17 9.48 19.31
CA GLU A 425 22.79 9.81 20.69
C GLU A 425 21.29 10.12 20.90
N MET A 426 20.53 10.36 19.83
CA MET A 426 19.07 10.59 19.86
C MET A 426 18.29 9.37 19.37
N GLY A 427 18.96 8.23 19.14
CA GLY A 427 18.34 7.01 18.66
C GLY A 427 17.90 7.05 17.20
N ASN A 428 18.36 8.03 16.42
CA ASN A 428 18.15 8.01 14.97
C ASN A 428 18.90 6.82 14.39
N MET A 429 18.27 6.14 13.42
CA MET A 429 18.83 4.93 12.82
C MET A 429 19.17 5.19 11.36
N PHE A 430 20.46 5.11 11.00
CA PHE A 430 20.98 5.34 9.66
C PHE A 430 21.45 4.02 9.06
N ALA A 431 20.69 3.46 8.12
CA ALA A 431 21.01 2.19 7.47
C ALA A 431 21.54 2.43 6.05
N LYS A 432 22.84 2.25 5.84
CA LYS A 432 23.54 2.60 4.60
C LYS A 432 23.97 1.38 3.82
N ARG A 433 23.62 1.30 2.54
CA ARG A 433 24.17 0.33 1.59
C ARG A 433 25.22 1.01 0.71
N GLN A 434 26.38 0.36 0.57
CA GLN A 434 27.50 0.91 -0.19
C GLN A 434 27.22 0.93 -1.71
N GLY A 435 27.50 2.07 -2.34
CA GLY A 435 27.43 2.26 -3.78
C GLY A 435 28.66 1.74 -4.54
N ALA A 436 28.53 1.60 -5.86
CA ALA A 436 29.55 1.04 -6.74
C ALA A 436 30.85 1.84 -6.75
N LEU A 437 30.79 3.17 -6.61
CA LEU A 437 31.97 4.04 -6.64
C LEU A 437 32.78 4.02 -5.35
N LYS A 438 32.24 3.47 -4.24
CA LYS A 438 32.87 3.49 -2.91
C LYS A 438 33.37 4.89 -2.53
N SER A 439 32.58 5.91 -2.85
CA SER A 439 32.91 7.31 -2.62
C SER A 439 32.78 7.65 -1.14
N SER A 440 33.61 8.56 -0.62
CA SER A 440 33.42 9.17 0.71
C SER A 440 32.26 10.17 0.77
N ALA A 441 31.43 10.23 -0.28
CA ALA A 441 30.34 11.20 -0.33
C ALA A 441 29.17 10.67 0.52
N PRO A 442 28.51 11.51 1.32
CA PRO A 442 27.37 11.09 2.12
C PRO A 442 26.25 10.42 1.30
N MET A 443 25.51 9.52 1.94
CA MET A 443 24.48 8.70 1.30
C MET A 443 23.30 9.55 0.82
N THR A 444 22.67 9.16 -0.30
CA THR A 444 21.30 9.62 -0.58
C THR A 444 20.36 8.85 0.33
N ALA A 445 19.74 9.55 1.28
CA ALA A 445 18.84 8.96 2.26
C ALA A 445 17.39 9.00 1.78
N MET A 446 16.67 7.94 2.11
CA MET A 446 15.21 7.88 2.11
C MET A 446 14.76 7.68 3.55
N GLY A 447 13.70 8.29 4.01
CA GLY A 447 13.36 8.13 5.42
C GLY A 447 12.20 8.97 5.89
N SER A 448 11.77 8.66 7.11
CA SER A 448 10.73 9.36 7.86
C SER A 448 10.80 8.85 9.32
N HIS A 449 9.67 8.64 9.99
CA HIS A 449 9.57 8.19 11.38
C HIS A 449 8.72 6.92 11.55
N LEU A 450 8.95 6.18 12.64
CA LEU A 450 8.14 5.02 13.02
C LEU A 450 7.23 5.29 14.23
N ASP A 451 7.46 6.36 15.00
CA ASP A 451 6.52 6.75 16.07
C ASP A 451 5.24 7.37 15.51
N THR A 452 4.14 7.29 16.26
CA THR A 452 2.81 7.77 15.88
C THR A 452 2.19 8.63 16.96
N GLN A 453 1.16 9.40 16.60
CA GLN A 453 0.21 9.97 17.57
C GLN A 453 -0.43 8.91 18.49
N PRO A 454 -0.97 9.29 19.67
CA PRO A 454 -1.70 8.39 20.58
C PRO A 454 -2.99 7.83 19.95
N ARG A 455 -3.53 8.51 18.94
CA ARG A 455 -4.67 8.10 18.12
C ARG A 455 -4.32 8.18 16.63
N GLY A 456 -3.11 7.76 16.27
CA GLY A 456 -2.58 7.85 14.92
C GLY A 456 -3.18 6.85 13.94
N GLY A 457 -2.85 7.05 12.68
CA GLY A 457 -3.11 6.12 11.59
C GLY A 457 -1.98 5.14 11.35
N ARG A 458 -2.09 4.35 10.29
CA ARG A 458 -1.14 3.28 9.95
C ARG A 458 -0.10 3.66 8.90
N TYR A 459 -0.15 4.89 8.38
CA TYR A 459 0.61 5.30 7.20
C TYR A 459 1.47 6.54 7.47
N ASP A 460 1.01 7.45 8.34
CA ASP A 460 1.79 8.61 8.82
C ASP A 460 3.18 8.18 9.35
N GLY A 461 4.25 8.74 8.76
CA GLY A 461 5.66 8.34 8.93
C GLY A 461 6.02 6.93 8.44
N ILE A 462 5.26 5.93 8.88
CA ILE A 462 5.46 4.49 8.64
C ILE A 462 5.62 4.22 7.15
N LEU A 463 4.78 4.81 6.30
CA LEU A 463 4.86 4.62 4.85
C LEU A 463 6.25 5.02 4.32
N GLY A 464 6.83 6.14 4.78
CA GLY A 464 8.13 6.61 4.31
C GLY A 464 9.28 5.67 4.64
N VAL A 465 9.32 5.18 5.88
CA VAL A 465 10.36 4.22 6.32
C VAL A 465 10.20 2.87 5.64
N LEU A 466 8.97 2.34 5.56
CA LEU A 466 8.70 1.03 4.99
C LEU A 466 8.83 1.03 3.46
N ALA A 467 8.50 2.14 2.80
CA ALA A 467 8.80 2.34 1.38
C ALA A 467 10.30 2.32 1.12
N ALA A 468 11.11 3.01 1.94
CA ALA A 468 12.56 2.98 1.81
C ALA A 468 13.12 1.55 1.97
N VAL A 469 12.60 0.76 2.92
CA VAL A 469 12.93 -0.67 3.05
C VAL A 469 12.61 -1.44 1.77
N GLU A 470 11.43 -1.23 1.18
CA GLU A 470 11.04 -1.89 -0.06
C GLU A 470 11.88 -1.45 -1.26
N VAL A 471 12.28 -0.18 -1.34
CA VAL A 471 13.25 0.29 -2.35
C VAL A 471 14.56 -0.48 -2.18
N MET A 472 15.09 -0.58 -0.97
CA MET A 472 16.34 -1.30 -0.70
C MET A 472 16.26 -2.79 -1.05
N ARG A 473 15.13 -3.45 -0.75
CA ARG A 473 14.85 -4.83 -1.17
C ARG A 473 14.80 -4.95 -2.68
N THR A 474 14.08 -4.07 -3.37
CA THR A 474 13.97 -4.06 -4.83
C THR A 474 15.33 -3.91 -5.50
N LEU A 475 16.18 -3.00 -4.98
CA LEU A 475 17.55 -2.83 -5.47
C LEU A 475 18.40 -4.09 -5.23
N LYS A 476 18.19 -4.81 -4.12
CA LYS A 476 18.90 -6.05 -3.81
C LYS A 476 18.44 -7.21 -4.70
N ASP A 477 17.13 -7.43 -4.81
CA ASP A 477 16.52 -8.51 -5.61
C ASP A 477 16.93 -8.43 -7.09
N ASN A 478 17.05 -7.21 -7.62
CA ASN A 478 17.46 -6.97 -9.01
C ASN A 478 18.98 -6.86 -9.18
N ASN A 479 19.76 -7.08 -8.11
CA ASN A 479 21.20 -6.92 -8.09
C ASN A 479 21.66 -5.53 -8.61
N PHE A 480 20.81 -4.52 -8.43
CA PHE A 480 21.04 -3.16 -8.89
C PHE A 480 21.96 -2.44 -7.89
N LYS A 481 23.00 -1.80 -8.42
CA LYS A 481 23.95 -1.01 -7.64
C LYS A 481 23.87 0.46 -8.03
N THR A 482 23.56 1.30 -7.07
CA THR A 482 23.70 2.76 -7.19
C THR A 482 25.18 3.13 -7.30
N GLN A 483 25.47 4.32 -7.82
CA GLN A 483 26.82 4.85 -7.93
C GLN A 483 27.34 5.29 -6.56
N PHE A 484 26.54 6.04 -5.83
CA PHE A 484 26.82 6.48 -4.46
C PHE A 484 26.10 5.62 -3.43
N ASP A 485 26.53 5.77 -2.17
CA ASP A 485 25.85 5.14 -1.05
C ASP A 485 24.39 5.62 -0.99
N VAL A 486 23.48 4.71 -0.74
CA VAL A 486 22.05 4.95 -0.59
C VAL A 486 21.59 4.29 0.70
N GLY A 487 20.60 4.84 1.38
CA GLY A 487 20.21 4.29 2.66
C GLY A 487 18.88 4.80 3.18
N ILE A 488 18.57 4.32 4.39
CA ILE A 488 17.33 4.58 5.10
C ILE A 488 17.62 5.36 6.37
N VAL A 489 16.77 6.33 6.71
CA VAL A 489 16.77 6.98 8.02
C VAL A 489 15.42 6.80 8.70
N ASN A 490 15.46 6.38 9.96
CA ASN A 490 14.32 6.45 10.88
C ASN A 490 14.63 7.48 11.96
N TRP A 491 13.90 8.60 11.94
CA TRP A 491 14.02 9.66 12.93
C TRP A 491 13.23 9.31 14.21
N THR A 492 13.54 9.99 15.30
CA THR A 492 13.00 9.71 16.64
C THR A 492 12.12 10.87 17.10
N ASN A 493 10.87 10.55 17.47
CA ASN A 493 9.92 11.50 18.04
C ASN A 493 9.65 12.65 17.06
N GLU A 494 9.31 12.29 15.83
CA GLU A 494 8.86 13.28 14.84
C GLU A 494 7.53 13.87 15.27
N GLU A 495 6.61 13.04 15.76
CA GLU A 495 5.24 13.45 16.09
C GLU A 495 5.19 14.45 17.25
N GLY A 496 6.19 14.39 18.13
CA GLY A 496 6.24 15.20 19.34
C GLY A 496 5.09 14.92 20.31
N ALA A 497 4.44 13.75 20.21
CA ALA A 497 3.20 13.50 20.93
C ALA A 497 3.44 13.09 22.40
N ARG A 498 4.42 12.20 22.64
CA ARG A 498 4.79 11.77 23.99
C ARG A 498 5.73 12.77 24.65
N PHE A 499 6.72 13.24 23.90
CA PHE A 499 7.66 14.28 24.31
C PHE A 499 7.39 15.52 23.47
N PRO A 500 6.89 16.63 24.07
CA PRO A 500 6.15 17.70 23.39
C PRO A 500 7.02 18.62 22.53
N ARG A 501 7.62 18.05 21.48
CA ARG A 501 8.41 18.73 20.46
C ARG A 501 8.46 17.90 19.19
N SER A 502 7.85 18.38 18.11
CA SER A 502 7.88 17.68 16.83
C SER A 502 9.24 17.80 16.13
N MET A 503 9.50 16.86 15.21
CA MET A 503 10.75 16.72 14.45
C MET A 503 11.99 16.83 15.34
N MET A 504 11.89 16.26 16.55
CA MET A 504 12.81 16.55 17.64
C MET A 504 14.24 16.16 17.27
N SER A 505 14.45 14.92 16.88
CA SER A 505 15.80 14.39 16.68
C SER A 505 16.42 14.87 15.37
N SER A 506 15.62 15.10 14.31
CA SER A 506 16.10 15.73 13.07
C SER A 506 16.49 17.20 13.30
N GLY A 507 15.79 17.91 14.19
CA GLY A 507 16.17 19.25 14.63
C GLY A 507 17.45 19.28 15.48
N VAL A 508 17.71 18.25 16.29
CA VAL A 508 19.00 18.08 16.98
C VAL A 508 20.10 17.80 15.97
N TRP A 509 19.87 16.87 15.05
CA TRP A 509 20.80 16.52 13.97
C TRP A 509 21.15 17.74 13.09
N ALA A 510 20.17 18.60 12.82
CA ALA A 510 20.36 19.85 12.12
C ALA A 510 21.00 20.94 12.98
N GLY A 511 21.19 20.75 14.29
CA GLY A 511 21.80 21.75 15.19
C GLY A 511 20.88 22.92 15.55
N ASP A 512 19.60 22.85 15.22
CA ASP A 512 18.57 23.84 15.55
C ASP A 512 18.00 23.61 16.97
N ILE A 513 18.12 22.38 17.47
CA ILE A 513 17.68 21.97 18.80
C ILE A 513 18.90 21.53 19.62
N PRO A 514 19.18 22.15 20.79
CA PRO A 514 20.22 21.65 21.68
C PRO A 514 19.85 20.25 22.20
N ARG A 515 20.77 19.29 22.06
CA ARG A 515 20.59 17.89 22.47
C ARG A 515 20.14 17.76 23.91
N GLU A 516 20.78 18.48 24.83
CA GLU A 516 20.46 18.43 26.26
C GLU A 516 19.00 18.83 26.51
N LYS A 517 18.50 19.84 25.79
CA LYS A 517 17.09 20.25 25.89
C LYS A 517 16.13 19.20 25.34
N ALA A 518 16.52 18.47 24.30
CA ALA A 518 15.71 17.38 23.76
C ALA A 518 15.69 16.18 24.71
N TRP A 519 16.84 15.82 25.27
CA TRP A 519 16.99 14.78 26.29
C TRP A 519 16.18 15.05 27.56
N ASP A 520 16.07 16.31 27.97
CA ASP A 520 15.34 16.75 29.16
C ASP A 520 13.81 16.86 28.94
N LEU A 521 13.30 16.64 27.72
CA LEU A 521 11.86 16.63 27.49
C LEU A 521 11.21 15.47 28.27
N GLY A 522 10.26 15.82 29.13
CA GLY A 522 9.46 14.88 29.92
C GLY A 522 8.24 14.38 29.15
N ASP A 523 7.82 13.16 29.47
CA ASP A 523 6.57 12.57 29.02
C ASP A 523 5.38 13.44 29.48
N ILE A 524 4.40 13.62 28.59
CA ILE A 524 3.21 14.43 28.85
C ILE A 524 2.33 13.93 30.01
N PHE A 525 2.42 12.65 30.39
CA PHE A 525 1.70 12.04 31.51
C PHE A 525 2.55 11.94 32.77
N ASP A 526 3.84 11.64 32.62
CA ASP A 526 4.79 11.55 33.72
C ASP A 526 6.09 12.31 33.40
N PRO A 527 6.20 13.60 33.79
CA PRO A 527 7.37 14.41 33.49
C PRO A 527 8.70 13.88 34.05
N SER A 528 8.67 12.88 34.94
CA SER A 528 9.90 12.23 35.44
C SER A 528 10.51 11.24 34.45
N VAL A 529 9.72 10.74 33.49
CA VAL A 529 10.19 9.93 32.36
C VAL A 529 10.64 10.88 31.26
N THR A 530 11.91 10.85 30.89
CA THR A 530 12.47 11.74 29.87
C THR A 530 12.85 10.99 28.59
N VAL A 531 13.05 11.73 27.50
CA VAL A 531 13.60 11.19 26.25
C VAL A 531 14.89 10.42 26.52
N LYS A 532 15.79 11.00 27.32
CA LYS A 532 17.06 10.36 27.67
C LYS A 532 16.85 9.04 28.41
N SER A 533 15.98 9.02 29.42
CA SER A 533 15.76 7.80 30.20
C SER A 533 15.18 6.67 29.35
N GLU A 534 14.30 6.98 28.39
CA GLU A 534 13.72 5.95 27.51
C GLU A 534 14.70 5.46 26.44
N LEU A 535 15.54 6.36 25.89
CA LEU A 535 16.66 5.96 25.02
C LEU A 535 17.63 5.04 25.76
N GLU A 536 17.98 5.34 27.01
CA GLU A 536 18.82 4.50 27.87
C GLU A 536 18.15 3.15 28.17
N ARG A 537 16.86 3.17 28.55
CA ARG A 537 16.08 1.96 28.88
C ARG A 537 16.06 0.95 27.73
N HIS A 538 15.97 1.43 26.50
CA HIS A 538 15.91 0.59 25.31
C HIS A 538 17.26 0.37 24.62
N GLY A 539 18.33 1.00 25.09
CA GLY A 539 19.68 0.87 24.50
C GLY A 539 19.83 1.57 23.15
N TYR A 540 19.10 2.65 22.91
CA TYR A 540 19.14 3.44 21.67
C TYR A 540 20.04 4.69 21.75
N ILE A 541 20.81 4.89 22.82
CA ILE A 541 21.90 5.87 22.79
C ILE A 541 23.08 5.26 22.02
N GLY A 542 23.21 5.65 20.75
CA GLY A 542 24.31 5.22 19.91
C GLY A 542 25.60 6.02 20.14
N PRO A 543 26.73 5.54 19.58
CA PRO A 543 28.04 6.14 19.81
C PRO A 543 28.31 7.40 18.98
N LEU A 544 27.46 7.72 17.99
CA LEU A 544 27.62 8.88 17.13
C LEU A 544 26.94 10.11 17.72
N ALA A 545 27.53 11.29 17.55
CA ALA A 545 26.83 12.52 17.88
C ALA A 545 25.61 12.67 16.97
N CYS A 546 24.49 13.13 17.53
CA CYS A 546 23.33 13.52 16.72
C CYS A 546 23.63 14.85 16.02
N SER A 547 24.28 14.77 14.86
CA SER A 547 24.78 15.94 14.11
C SER A 547 24.93 15.64 12.62
N SER A 548 24.67 16.65 11.80
CA SER A 548 24.97 16.65 10.36
C SER A 548 26.46 16.91 10.03
N ASP A 549 27.29 17.20 11.03
CA ASP A 549 28.73 17.40 10.87
C ASP A 549 29.45 16.07 10.63
N ALA A 550 30.17 15.97 9.51
CA ALA A 550 30.93 14.78 9.11
C ALA A 550 32.05 14.37 10.09
N SER A 551 32.50 15.27 10.96
CA SER A 551 33.57 14.99 11.94
C SER A 551 33.09 14.26 13.20
N THR A 552 31.80 14.35 13.52
CA THR A 552 31.25 13.88 14.81
C THR A 552 29.97 13.07 14.67
N GLY A 553 29.16 13.35 13.65
CA GLY A 553 27.86 12.71 13.44
C GLY A 553 27.73 12.02 12.08
N TYR A 554 26.54 12.08 11.50
CA TYR A 554 26.17 11.35 10.30
C TYR A 554 25.62 12.29 9.22
N PRO A 555 26.45 12.79 8.28
CA PRO A 555 26.00 13.67 7.22
C PRO A 555 25.15 12.93 6.19
N LEU A 556 24.21 13.64 5.56
CA LEU A 556 23.40 13.13 4.44
C LEU A 556 23.74 13.86 3.15
N GLY A 557 23.76 13.14 2.04
CA GLY A 557 24.07 13.67 0.71
C GLY A 557 22.85 14.25 0.01
N ALA A 558 21.69 13.68 0.29
CA ALA A 558 20.36 14.20 0.03
C ALA A 558 19.33 13.44 0.88
N HIS A 559 18.12 13.98 1.04
CA HIS A 559 17.01 13.33 1.73
C HIS A 559 15.73 13.34 0.87
N PHE A 560 15.13 12.17 0.67
CA PHE A 560 13.84 12.00 -0.01
C PHE A 560 12.85 11.33 0.94
N GLU A 561 11.77 12.02 1.25
CA GLU A 561 10.75 11.49 2.18
C GLU A 561 9.44 11.24 1.42
N LEU A 562 9.01 9.98 1.39
CA LEU A 562 7.66 9.63 0.97
C LEU A 562 6.73 9.74 2.16
N HIS A 563 5.57 10.38 1.97
CA HIS A 563 4.59 10.56 3.02
C HIS A 563 3.17 10.56 2.46
N ILE A 564 2.17 10.29 3.30
CA ILE A 564 0.78 10.60 2.96
C ILE A 564 0.59 12.13 2.97
N GLU A 565 -0.33 12.64 2.16
CA GLU A 565 -0.59 14.08 2.08
C GLU A 565 -1.08 14.67 3.42
N GLN A 566 -1.82 13.87 4.19
CA GLN A 566 -2.57 14.30 5.39
C GLN A 566 -3.61 15.40 5.10
N GLY A 567 -3.97 15.56 3.82
CA GLY A 567 -4.94 16.50 3.30
C GLY A 567 -5.65 15.92 2.08
N PRO A 568 -6.68 16.62 1.56
CA PRO A 568 -7.57 16.05 0.54
C PRO A 568 -7.18 16.43 -0.90
N ILE A 569 -6.14 17.23 -1.14
CA ILE A 569 -5.89 17.89 -2.42
C ILE A 569 -5.63 16.88 -3.54
N LEU A 570 -4.82 15.85 -3.30
CA LEU A 570 -4.52 14.83 -4.31
C LEU A 570 -5.76 13.99 -4.65
N GLU A 571 -6.53 13.59 -3.64
CA GLU A 571 -7.77 12.83 -3.84
C GLU A 571 -8.82 13.65 -4.60
N GLU A 572 -9.08 14.90 -4.17
CA GLU A 572 -10.02 15.82 -4.80
C GLU A 572 -9.65 16.15 -6.26
N ASN A 573 -8.36 16.18 -6.56
CA ASN A 573 -7.86 16.45 -7.92
C ASN A 573 -7.56 15.18 -8.73
N GLY A 574 -7.82 13.99 -8.17
CA GLY A 574 -7.57 12.70 -8.82
C GLY A 574 -6.11 12.48 -9.24
N ARG A 575 -5.15 13.02 -8.48
CA ARG A 575 -3.71 12.90 -8.75
C ARG A 575 -3.08 11.82 -7.89
N LYS A 576 -2.08 11.13 -8.44
CA LYS A 576 -1.41 10.00 -7.78
C LYS A 576 -0.23 10.43 -6.94
N ILE A 577 0.47 11.50 -7.35
CA ILE A 577 1.69 11.99 -6.70
C ILE A 577 1.61 13.49 -6.47
N GLY A 578 1.91 13.91 -5.24
CA GLY A 578 2.23 15.29 -4.91
C GLY A 578 3.75 15.50 -4.97
N VAL A 579 4.21 16.41 -5.83
CA VAL A 579 5.62 16.79 -5.91
C VAL A 579 5.83 17.97 -4.96
N VAL A 580 6.36 17.69 -3.77
CA VAL A 580 6.38 18.66 -2.68
C VAL A 580 7.49 19.70 -2.89
N GLN A 581 7.10 20.96 -2.94
CA GLN A 581 7.95 22.12 -3.20
C GLN A 581 8.62 22.67 -1.93
N GLY A 582 8.07 22.31 -0.77
CA GLY A 582 8.44 22.88 0.52
C GLY A 582 7.39 22.62 1.58
N ALA A 583 7.60 23.16 2.78
CA ALA A 583 6.65 23.13 3.89
C ALA A 583 6.24 24.57 4.26
N GLN A 584 4.98 24.76 4.64
CA GLN A 584 4.47 26.07 5.03
C GLN A 584 5.05 26.53 6.37
N ALA A 585 5.05 27.83 6.60
CA ALA A 585 5.42 28.40 7.89
C ALA A 585 4.33 28.11 8.93
N TYR A 586 4.73 27.91 10.18
CA TYR A 586 3.80 27.90 11.29
C TYR A 586 4.40 28.44 12.59
N ARG A 587 3.54 28.96 13.46
CA ARG A 587 3.86 29.36 14.83
C ARG A 587 2.83 28.83 15.81
N TRP A 588 3.32 28.24 16.90
CA TRP A 588 2.49 27.78 18.00
C TRP A 588 2.69 28.66 19.22
N PHE A 589 1.59 29.02 19.85
CA PHE A 589 1.57 29.84 21.06
C PHE A 589 0.74 29.16 22.14
N THR A 590 1.12 29.42 23.39
CA THR A 590 0.30 29.17 24.57
C THR A 590 -0.10 30.50 25.17
N PHE A 591 -1.40 30.74 25.32
CA PHE A 591 -1.98 31.91 25.96
C PHE A 591 -2.55 31.53 27.32
N THR A 592 -2.18 32.27 28.36
CA THR A 592 -2.75 32.16 29.71
C THR A 592 -3.52 33.44 30.02
N ILE A 593 -4.81 33.29 30.27
CA ILE A 593 -5.75 34.37 30.56
C ILE A 593 -6.08 34.30 32.05
N THR A 594 -5.69 35.33 32.80
CA THR A 594 -5.88 35.38 34.25
C THR A 594 -6.91 36.45 34.61
N GLY A 595 -7.90 36.08 35.40
CA GLY A 595 -8.97 36.95 35.84
C GLY A 595 -9.20 36.81 37.34
N ARG A 596 -10.45 36.65 37.74
CA ARG A 596 -10.79 36.46 39.15
C ARG A 596 -12.05 35.62 39.28
N ASP A 597 -11.94 34.59 40.10
CA ASP A 597 -13.06 33.77 40.50
C ASP A 597 -14.10 34.56 41.29
N ALA A 598 -15.37 34.32 40.96
CA ALA A 598 -16.50 34.96 41.65
C ALA A 598 -17.80 34.19 41.40
N HIS A 599 -18.77 34.36 42.29
CA HIS A 599 -20.06 33.68 42.15
C HIS A 599 -20.85 34.24 40.95
N THR A 600 -21.22 33.36 40.02
CA THR A 600 -21.87 33.72 38.73
C THR A 600 -23.25 34.36 38.89
N GLY A 601 -23.96 34.08 39.98
CA GLY A 601 -25.32 34.62 40.21
C GLY A 601 -25.35 35.98 40.93
N THR A 602 -24.31 36.32 41.69
CA THR A 602 -24.30 37.51 42.56
C THR A 602 -23.29 38.55 42.13
N THR A 603 -22.33 38.19 41.27
CA THR A 603 -21.34 39.13 40.74
C THR A 603 -21.90 39.85 39.51
N PRO A 604 -22.18 41.17 39.58
CA PRO A 604 -22.69 41.92 38.43
C PRO A 604 -21.70 41.90 37.27
N LEU A 605 -22.19 41.91 36.03
CA LEU A 605 -21.35 41.85 34.82
C LEU A 605 -20.22 42.90 34.84
N LYS A 606 -20.53 44.15 35.22
CA LYS A 606 -19.55 45.26 35.34
C LYS A 606 -18.39 45.01 36.32
N SER A 607 -18.50 44.02 37.20
CA SER A 607 -17.50 43.72 38.23
C SER A 607 -16.65 42.49 37.89
N ARG A 608 -16.97 41.77 36.80
CA ARG A 608 -16.33 40.49 36.46
C ARG A 608 -14.95 40.68 35.86
N ARG A 609 -14.10 39.66 36.03
CA ARG A 609 -12.85 39.45 35.30
C ARG A 609 -12.88 38.02 34.81
N ASP A 610 -13.58 37.79 33.70
CA ASP A 610 -14.01 36.46 33.24
C ASP A 610 -13.07 35.90 32.16
N PRO A 611 -12.13 35.01 32.50
CA PRO A 611 -11.11 34.53 31.55
C PRO A 611 -11.70 33.66 30.44
N LEU A 612 -12.73 32.87 30.74
CA LEU A 612 -13.31 31.96 29.77
C LEU A 612 -14.07 32.71 28.68
N LEU A 613 -14.78 33.79 29.06
CA LEU A 613 -15.43 34.67 28.09
C LEU A 613 -14.40 35.37 27.20
N ALA A 614 -13.33 35.92 27.79
CA ALA A 614 -12.26 36.58 27.04
C ALA A 614 -11.56 35.60 26.07
N ALA A 615 -11.17 34.42 26.54
CA ALA A 615 -10.55 33.38 25.72
C ALA A 615 -11.46 32.96 24.55
N SER A 616 -12.77 32.80 24.79
CA SER A 616 -13.73 32.45 23.74
C SER A 616 -13.78 33.48 22.62
N LYS A 617 -13.76 34.78 22.97
CA LYS A 617 -13.70 35.89 22.01
C LYS A 617 -12.37 35.93 21.26
N MET A 618 -11.25 35.68 21.94
CA MET A 618 -9.92 35.63 21.33
C MET A 618 -9.82 34.52 20.29
N ILE A 619 -10.27 33.30 20.61
CA ILE A 619 -10.31 32.16 19.69
C ILE A 619 -11.18 32.46 18.47
N ALA A 620 -12.35 33.08 18.66
CA ALA A 620 -13.21 33.48 17.54
C ALA A 620 -12.55 34.55 16.66
N SER A 621 -11.87 35.52 17.27
CA SER A 621 -11.17 36.59 16.55
C SER A 621 -9.99 36.08 15.73
N SER A 622 -9.18 35.17 16.27
CA SER A 622 -8.03 34.61 15.54
C SER A 622 -8.46 33.86 14.27
N ASN A 623 -9.56 33.11 14.34
CA ASN A 623 -10.13 32.43 13.17
C ASN A 623 -10.61 33.43 12.10
N ALA A 624 -11.25 34.53 12.51
CA ALA A 624 -11.69 35.58 11.59
C ALA A 624 -10.50 36.27 10.89
N ILE A 625 -9.46 36.62 11.65
CA ILE A 625 -8.23 37.24 11.13
C ILE A 625 -7.55 36.32 10.11
N ALA A 626 -7.40 35.03 10.42
CA ALA A 626 -6.77 34.08 9.52
C ALA A 626 -7.54 33.93 8.20
N LYS A 627 -8.88 33.86 8.25
CA LYS A 627 -9.73 33.84 7.05
C LYS A 627 -9.54 35.07 6.16
N GLU A 628 -9.45 36.26 6.76
CA GLU A 628 -9.22 37.50 6.01
C GLU A 628 -7.87 37.50 5.28
N LEU A 629 -6.86 36.85 5.87
CA LEU A 629 -5.50 36.81 5.35
C LEU A 629 -5.18 35.55 4.53
N GLY A 630 -6.16 34.68 4.29
CA GLY A 630 -5.95 33.41 3.58
C GLY A 630 -5.06 32.42 4.33
N ALA A 631 -4.96 32.55 5.65
CA ALA A 631 -4.16 31.71 6.54
C ALA A 631 -5.02 30.73 7.33
N LEU A 632 -4.36 29.87 8.09
CA LEU A 632 -4.99 29.01 9.09
C LEU A 632 -4.68 29.52 10.49
N ALA A 633 -5.69 29.55 11.36
CA ALA A 633 -5.52 29.75 12.80
C ALA A 633 -6.48 28.83 13.56
N SER A 634 -5.92 28.00 14.44
CA SER A 634 -6.63 26.93 15.12
C SER A 634 -6.28 26.86 16.62
N THR A 635 -7.24 26.49 17.45
CA THR A 635 -7.04 26.17 18.87
C THR A 635 -7.33 24.69 19.09
N GLY A 636 -6.28 23.91 19.34
CA GLY A 636 -6.39 22.48 19.61
C GLY A 636 -6.51 22.12 21.09
N VAL A 637 -6.05 23.01 21.98
CA VAL A 637 -6.03 22.77 23.43
C VAL A 637 -6.69 23.95 24.15
N LEU A 638 -7.64 23.64 25.02
CA LEU A 638 -8.26 24.57 25.96
C LEU A 638 -8.29 23.90 27.35
N LYS A 639 -7.54 24.46 28.30
CA LYS A 639 -7.45 23.97 29.68
C LYS A 639 -8.23 24.91 30.59
N ILE A 640 -9.20 24.33 31.29
CA ILE A 640 -9.95 24.97 32.37
C ILE A 640 -9.57 24.23 33.66
N PRO A 641 -9.27 24.92 34.77
CA PRO A 641 -8.91 24.26 36.02
C PRO A 641 -9.94 23.21 36.45
N PRO A 642 -9.52 22.02 36.94
CA PRO A 642 -10.44 20.97 37.41
C PRO A 642 -11.34 21.43 38.56
N SER A 643 -10.93 22.46 39.30
CA SER A 643 -11.70 23.10 40.37
C SER A 643 -12.84 24.00 39.87
N SER A 644 -13.02 24.16 38.55
CA SER A 644 -14.10 24.94 37.98
C SER A 644 -15.48 24.38 38.34
N SER A 645 -16.46 25.25 38.55
CA SER A 645 -17.85 24.88 38.87
C SER A 645 -18.83 25.70 38.07
N THR A 646 -20.01 25.13 37.76
CA THR A 646 -21.06 25.79 36.97
C THR A 646 -21.45 27.17 37.50
N ASN A 647 -21.37 27.36 38.82
CA ASN A 647 -21.78 28.58 39.50
C ASN A 647 -20.62 29.54 39.85
N THR A 648 -19.40 29.29 39.37
CA THR A 648 -18.21 30.11 39.66
C THR A 648 -17.51 30.55 38.37
N ILE A 649 -17.24 31.84 38.23
CA ILE A 649 -16.33 32.36 37.20
C ILE A 649 -14.94 31.75 37.47
N VAL A 650 -14.24 31.30 36.44
CA VAL A 650 -12.90 30.71 36.64
C VAL A 650 -11.84 31.79 36.85
N SER A 651 -10.80 31.48 37.62
CA SER A 651 -9.69 32.41 37.86
C SER A 651 -8.70 32.48 36.69
N GLU A 652 -8.61 31.41 35.90
CA GLU A 652 -7.64 31.28 34.81
C GLU A 652 -8.13 30.31 33.73
N VAL A 653 -7.73 30.55 32.48
CA VAL A 653 -7.88 29.64 31.34
C VAL A 653 -6.59 29.67 30.52
N THR A 654 -6.15 28.52 30.04
CA THR A 654 -5.03 28.42 29.09
C THR A 654 -5.53 27.85 27.76
N PHE A 655 -5.12 28.42 26.64
CA PHE A 655 -5.41 27.86 25.31
C PHE A 655 -4.20 27.95 24.38
N THR A 656 -4.16 27.10 23.35
CA THR A 656 -3.12 27.16 22.32
C THR A 656 -3.61 27.83 21.03
N LEU A 657 -2.70 28.46 20.30
CA LEU A 657 -2.97 29.02 18.97
C LEU A 657 -1.92 28.51 17.98
N ASP A 658 -2.37 27.83 16.94
CA ASP A 658 -1.57 27.36 15.80
C ASP A 658 -1.89 28.21 14.58
N ILE A 659 -0.91 28.99 14.11
CA ILE A 659 -1.01 29.84 12.92
C ILE A 659 -0.18 29.22 11.80
N ARG A 660 -0.74 29.06 10.60
CA ARG A 660 -0.01 28.52 9.42
C ARG A 660 -0.28 29.31 8.14
N HIS A 661 0.76 29.48 7.33
CA HIS A 661 0.66 30.00 5.95
C HIS A 661 1.93 29.68 5.13
N PRO A 662 1.87 29.49 3.80
CA PRO A 662 3.06 29.29 2.96
C PRO A 662 4.09 30.43 2.96
N GLU A 663 3.71 31.61 3.46
CA GLU A 663 4.55 32.81 3.50
C GLU A 663 4.74 33.30 4.93
N ASN A 664 6.00 33.46 5.35
CA ASN A 664 6.38 33.93 6.69
C ASN A 664 5.72 35.27 7.05
N ALA A 665 5.71 36.22 6.10
CA ALA A 665 5.15 37.55 6.31
C ALA A 665 3.66 37.52 6.67
N VAL A 666 2.90 36.56 6.15
CA VAL A 666 1.49 36.40 6.47
C VAL A 666 1.31 35.79 7.86
N VAL A 667 2.13 34.82 8.26
CA VAL A 667 2.12 34.29 9.65
C VAL A 667 2.44 35.40 10.65
N GLU A 668 3.45 36.23 10.37
CA GLU A 668 3.81 37.39 11.19
C GLU A 668 2.66 38.40 11.30
N GLU A 669 1.96 38.65 10.19
CA GLU A 669 0.83 39.56 10.15
C GLU A 669 -0.40 39.02 10.90
N VAL A 670 -0.73 37.73 10.75
CA VAL A 670 -1.80 37.07 11.53
C VAL A 670 -1.47 37.15 13.02
N GLN A 671 -0.24 36.83 13.42
CA GLN A 671 0.20 36.95 14.81
C GLN A 671 0.02 38.38 15.33
N ARG A 672 0.52 39.38 14.59
CA ARG A 672 0.43 40.79 14.98
C ARG A 672 -1.02 41.20 15.21
N ARG A 673 -1.92 40.90 14.25
CA ARG A 673 -3.35 41.23 14.35
C ARG A 673 -4.06 40.46 15.47
N CYS A 674 -3.69 39.20 15.72
CA CYS A 674 -4.22 38.42 16.84
C CYS A 674 -3.83 39.07 18.18
N ILE A 675 -2.55 39.41 18.38
CA ILE A 675 -2.08 40.05 19.61
C ILE A 675 -2.81 41.39 19.84
N GLU A 676 -2.89 42.25 18.83
CA GLU A 676 -3.63 43.52 18.93
C GLU A 676 -5.12 43.31 19.26
N SER A 677 -5.75 42.31 18.64
CA SER A 677 -7.13 41.96 18.95
C SER A 677 -7.27 41.43 20.38
N PHE A 678 -6.32 40.65 20.87
CA PHE A 678 -6.39 40.03 22.19
C PHE A 678 -6.16 41.07 23.28
N GLU A 679 -5.23 42.01 23.08
CA GLU A 679 -5.03 43.17 23.96
C GLU A 679 -6.30 44.02 24.08
N LYS A 680 -7.01 44.23 22.96
CA LYS A 680 -8.32 44.91 22.98
C LYS A 680 -9.34 44.11 23.78
N ILE A 681 -9.51 42.82 23.47
CA ILE A 681 -10.47 41.93 24.14
C ILE A 681 -10.18 41.81 25.64
N ALA A 682 -8.91 41.87 26.05
CA ALA A 682 -8.51 41.82 27.46
C ALA A 682 -9.12 42.97 28.29
N GLY A 683 -9.34 44.13 27.66
CA GLY A 683 -10.02 45.28 28.28
C GLY A 683 -11.54 45.30 28.11
N GLU A 684 -12.11 44.35 27.36
CA GLU A 684 -13.55 44.27 27.15
C GLU A 684 -14.27 43.62 28.34
N ASP A 685 -15.50 44.06 28.59
CA ASP A 685 -16.40 43.58 29.64
C ASP A 685 -15.89 43.72 31.08
N GLY A 686 -16.82 43.98 32.00
CA GLY A 686 -16.52 43.99 33.42
C GLY A 686 -15.34 44.91 33.80
N ARG A 687 -14.30 44.29 34.37
CA ARG A 687 -13.04 44.92 34.77
C ARG A 687 -11.83 44.39 33.97
N GLY A 688 -12.07 43.72 32.85
CA GLY A 688 -11.05 43.10 32.01
C GLY A 688 -10.34 41.90 32.63
N VAL A 689 -9.35 41.37 31.90
CA VAL A 689 -8.49 40.24 32.26
C VAL A 689 -7.03 40.55 31.95
N GLU A 690 -6.12 39.78 32.53
CA GLU A 690 -4.70 39.78 32.16
C GLU A 690 -4.46 38.70 31.09
N VAL A 691 -3.57 38.99 30.14
CA VAL A 691 -3.18 38.08 29.06
C VAL A 691 -1.68 37.93 29.05
N GLN A 692 -1.20 36.70 29.19
CA GLN A 692 0.20 36.33 29.01
C GLN A 692 0.29 35.29 27.90
N TRP A 693 1.42 35.24 27.21
CA TRP A 693 1.64 34.24 26.17
C TRP A 693 3.11 33.89 25.98
N THR A 694 3.34 32.69 25.46
CA THR A 694 4.65 32.17 25.05
C THR A 694 4.60 31.76 23.59
N LEU A 695 5.71 31.99 22.87
CA LEU A 695 5.94 31.38 21.55
C LEU A 695 6.61 30.03 21.80
N ASP A 696 5.86 28.95 21.56
CA ASP A 696 6.31 27.59 21.86
C ASP A 696 7.12 27.00 20.71
N THR A 697 6.75 27.34 19.46
CA THR A 697 7.45 26.88 18.26
C THR A 697 7.37 27.93 17.16
N ASP A 698 8.50 28.18 16.50
CA ASP A 698 8.61 29.03 15.31
C ASP A 698 9.27 28.24 14.18
N SER A 699 8.50 27.94 13.14
CA SER A 699 8.96 27.19 11.97
C SER A 699 8.71 28.02 10.71
N PRO A 700 9.76 28.65 10.14
CA PRO A 700 9.63 29.39 8.89
C PRO A 700 9.33 28.48 7.71
N ALA A 701 8.69 29.02 6.67
CA ALA A 701 8.45 28.33 5.41
C ALA A 701 9.77 27.87 4.79
N VAL A 702 9.78 26.61 4.35
CA VAL A 702 10.94 25.96 3.74
C VAL A 702 10.69 25.77 2.25
N LYS A 703 11.73 25.99 1.44
CA LYS A 703 11.76 25.57 0.03
C LYS A 703 12.71 24.41 -0.12
N PHE A 704 12.23 23.37 -0.79
CA PHE A 704 13.03 22.17 -1.07
C PHE A 704 13.98 22.37 -2.25
N ASP A 705 14.95 21.46 -2.35
CA ASP A 705 16.00 21.52 -3.36
C ASP A 705 15.42 21.28 -4.75
N LYS A 706 15.78 22.15 -5.70
CA LYS A 706 15.22 22.13 -7.06
C LYS A 706 15.53 20.85 -7.82
N GLU A 707 16.68 20.24 -7.57
CA GLU A 707 17.11 19.05 -8.30
C GLU A 707 16.46 17.79 -7.73
N CYS A 708 16.31 17.73 -6.41
CA CYS A 708 15.48 16.73 -5.76
C CYS A 708 14.03 16.81 -6.23
N ILE A 709 13.43 18.02 -6.24
CA ILE A 709 12.07 18.25 -6.78
C ILE A 709 11.98 17.77 -8.23
N GLN A 710 12.95 18.14 -9.08
CA GLN A 710 12.94 17.74 -10.48
C GLN A 710 13.07 16.21 -10.66
N ALA A 711 13.82 15.53 -9.79
CA ALA A 711 13.93 14.07 -9.81
C ALA A 711 12.57 13.40 -9.51
N VAL A 712 11.84 13.91 -8.52
CA VAL A 712 10.48 13.43 -8.20
C VAL A 712 9.49 13.76 -9.34
N GLU A 713 9.53 14.97 -9.89
CA GLU A 713 8.70 15.35 -11.03
C GLU A 713 8.93 14.43 -12.23
N ASN A 714 10.19 14.17 -12.58
CA ASN A 714 10.54 13.28 -13.68
C ASN A 714 10.05 11.85 -13.43
N ALA A 715 10.20 11.34 -12.21
CA ALA A 715 9.66 10.03 -11.82
C ALA A 715 8.13 9.98 -11.98
N ALA A 716 7.41 10.98 -11.49
CA ALA A 716 5.97 11.06 -11.59
C ALA A 716 5.49 11.15 -13.05
N ILE A 717 6.14 11.99 -13.88
CA ILE A 717 5.84 12.09 -15.31
C ILE A 717 6.10 10.76 -16.02
N GLY A 718 7.21 10.09 -15.71
CA GLY A 718 7.57 8.82 -16.33
C GLY A 718 6.60 7.69 -15.99
N LEU A 719 6.08 7.66 -14.76
CA LEU A 719 5.18 6.61 -14.28
C LEU A 719 3.72 6.86 -14.66
N PHE A 720 3.26 8.11 -14.58
CA PHE A 720 1.83 8.45 -14.60
C PHE A 720 1.46 9.49 -15.65
N GLY A 721 2.44 9.99 -16.42
CA GLY A 721 2.23 11.06 -17.40
C GLY A 721 2.15 12.46 -16.77
N PRO A 722 2.02 13.51 -17.60
CA PRO A 722 2.01 14.90 -17.13
C PRO A 722 0.81 15.23 -16.24
N ASP A 723 -0.27 14.47 -16.33
CA ASP A 723 -1.49 14.64 -15.54
C ASP A 723 -1.52 13.74 -14.28
N GLY A 724 -0.50 12.92 -14.04
CA GLY A 724 -0.48 12.01 -12.89
C GLY A 724 -0.12 12.67 -11.56
N TRP A 725 0.31 13.93 -11.57
CA TRP A 725 0.87 14.61 -10.42
C TRP A 725 0.48 16.09 -10.37
N LEU A 726 0.71 16.74 -9.23
CA LEU A 726 0.67 18.20 -9.11
C LEU A 726 1.72 18.69 -8.10
N PRO A 727 2.17 19.96 -8.18
CA PRO A 727 3.03 20.55 -7.16
C PRO A 727 2.24 20.84 -5.87
N LEU A 728 2.81 20.51 -4.71
CA LEU A 728 2.22 20.79 -3.39
C LEU A 728 3.19 21.53 -2.46
N THR A 729 2.63 22.23 -1.48
CA THR A 729 3.36 22.65 -0.29
C THR A 729 2.79 21.86 0.88
N SER A 730 3.65 21.21 1.67
CA SER A 730 3.19 20.48 2.85
C SER A 730 2.56 21.45 3.85
N GLY A 731 1.40 21.05 4.37
CA GLY A 731 0.72 21.74 5.46
C GLY A 731 1.29 21.40 6.84
N ALA A 732 1.99 20.27 6.95
CA ALA A 732 2.54 19.70 8.17
C ALA A 732 4.07 19.92 8.29
N GLY A 733 4.58 19.75 9.51
CA GLY A 733 6.01 19.56 9.74
C GLY A 733 6.39 18.12 9.40
N HIS A 734 7.63 17.94 8.95
CA HIS A 734 8.26 16.64 8.71
C HIS A 734 9.75 16.79 8.97
N ASP A 735 10.46 15.69 9.24
CA ASP A 735 11.92 15.73 9.43
C ASP A 735 12.65 16.40 8.26
N SER A 736 12.10 16.29 7.04
CA SER A 736 12.58 17.00 5.85
C SER A 736 12.72 18.52 6.02
N VAL A 737 11.95 19.16 6.90
CA VAL A 737 12.11 20.58 7.26
C VAL A 737 13.53 20.83 7.78
N TYR A 738 14.01 20.00 8.70
CA TYR A 738 15.35 20.15 9.28
C TYR A 738 16.45 19.59 8.37
N THR A 739 16.21 18.50 7.62
CA THR A 739 17.24 18.01 6.69
C THR A 739 17.51 18.99 5.55
N SER A 740 16.50 19.73 5.09
CA SER A 740 16.63 20.75 4.03
C SER A 740 17.61 21.88 4.37
N LYS A 741 17.85 22.13 5.66
CA LYS A 741 18.82 23.13 6.13
C LYS A 741 20.27 22.67 5.97
N ARG A 742 20.49 21.36 5.79
CA ARG A 742 21.83 20.73 5.82
C ARG A 742 22.17 19.95 4.56
N CYS A 743 21.17 19.46 3.81
CA CYS A 743 21.38 18.73 2.56
C CYS A 743 20.23 18.93 1.56
N PRO A 744 20.46 18.71 0.26
CA PRO A 744 19.39 18.67 -0.75
C PRO A 744 18.25 17.77 -0.31
N THR A 745 17.04 18.29 -0.23
CA THR A 745 15.88 17.57 0.33
C THR A 745 14.64 17.82 -0.51
N THR A 746 13.76 16.83 -0.64
CA THR A 746 12.38 16.99 -1.13
C THR A 746 11.47 15.91 -0.54
N MET A 747 10.18 16.00 -0.83
CA MET A 747 9.20 14.99 -0.44
C MET A 747 8.30 14.56 -1.59
N ILE A 748 7.67 13.41 -1.40
CA ILE A 748 6.71 12.80 -2.31
C ILE A 748 5.44 12.58 -1.50
N PHE A 749 4.31 13.10 -1.94
CA PHE A 749 3.02 12.86 -1.30
C PHE A 749 2.17 11.87 -2.09
N VAL A 750 1.43 11.03 -1.37
CA VAL A 750 0.37 10.18 -1.92
C VAL A 750 -0.99 10.53 -1.30
N PRO A 751 -2.11 10.25 -1.99
CA PRO A 751 -3.44 10.49 -1.47
C PRO A 751 -3.66 9.89 -0.08
N CYS A 752 -4.43 10.60 0.75
CA CYS A 752 -5.03 10.07 1.96
C CYS A 752 -6.55 10.21 1.86
N LYS A 753 -7.28 9.13 2.13
CA LYS A 753 -8.74 9.10 1.98
C LYS A 753 -9.41 10.15 2.84
N ASP A 754 -10.31 10.93 2.24
CA ASP A 754 -11.04 12.04 2.86
C ASP A 754 -10.11 13.11 3.50
N GLY A 755 -8.82 13.10 3.17
CA GLY A 755 -7.80 13.94 3.79
C GLY A 755 -7.61 13.72 5.29
N VAL A 756 -8.02 12.56 5.83
CA VAL A 756 -7.99 12.26 7.27
C VAL A 756 -6.59 11.81 7.71
N SER A 757 -6.02 12.45 8.72
CA SER A 757 -4.76 12.08 9.38
C SER A 757 -4.86 12.31 10.89
N HIS A 758 -3.89 11.80 11.67
CA HIS A 758 -3.91 11.83 13.15
C HIS A 758 -5.21 11.23 13.72
N HIS A 759 -5.74 10.24 13.01
CA HIS A 759 -7.00 9.60 13.32
C HIS A 759 -6.89 8.10 13.04
N PRO A 760 -7.52 7.23 13.85
CA PRO A 760 -7.44 5.78 13.64
C PRO A 760 -7.87 5.31 12.25
N GLU A 761 -8.82 6.01 11.63
CA GLU A 761 -9.37 5.68 10.30
C GLU A 761 -8.54 6.22 9.11
N GLU A 762 -7.38 6.84 9.35
CA GLU A 762 -6.44 7.22 8.29
C GLU A 762 -6.19 6.05 7.35
N TYR A 763 -6.30 6.32 6.04
CA TYR A 763 -6.21 5.29 5.03
C TYR A 763 -5.53 5.79 3.75
N CYS A 764 -4.44 5.13 3.40
CA CYS A 764 -3.84 5.18 2.07
C CYS A 764 -4.06 3.84 1.36
N SER A 765 -4.48 3.86 0.10
CA SER A 765 -4.77 2.62 -0.62
C SER A 765 -3.49 1.83 -0.92
N PRO A 766 -3.54 0.49 -1.04
CA PRO A 766 -2.38 -0.29 -1.46
C PRO A 766 -1.75 0.18 -2.77
N GLU A 767 -2.59 0.62 -3.72
CA GLU A 767 -2.14 1.17 -5.00
C GLU A 767 -1.39 2.48 -4.81
N ASP A 768 -1.88 3.39 -3.97
CA ASP A 768 -1.25 4.69 -3.76
C ASP A 768 0.05 4.57 -2.94
N CYS A 769 0.09 3.69 -1.94
CA CYS A 769 1.33 3.29 -1.25
C CYS A 769 2.39 2.78 -2.25
N ALA A 770 2.00 1.91 -3.17
CA ALA A 770 2.87 1.37 -4.21
C ALA A 770 3.31 2.45 -5.22
N ASN A 771 2.40 3.32 -5.65
CA ASN A 771 2.69 4.43 -6.55
C ASN A 771 3.75 5.37 -5.94
N GLY A 772 3.57 5.74 -4.67
CA GLY A 772 4.53 6.57 -3.93
C GLY A 772 5.89 5.91 -3.80
N THR A 773 5.92 4.61 -3.45
CA THR A 773 7.16 3.85 -3.26
C THR A 773 7.92 3.68 -4.58
N GLN A 774 7.20 3.42 -5.68
CA GLN A 774 7.79 3.37 -7.01
C GLN A 774 8.33 4.74 -7.44
N ALA A 775 7.62 5.83 -7.17
CA ALA A 775 8.10 7.18 -7.44
C ALA A 775 9.35 7.53 -6.63
N LEU A 776 9.42 7.12 -5.35
CA LEU A 776 10.60 7.26 -4.49
C LEU A 776 11.82 6.53 -5.08
N LEU A 777 11.64 5.28 -5.50
CA LEU A 777 12.70 4.50 -6.15
C LEU A 777 13.25 5.23 -7.38
N GLU A 778 12.36 5.65 -8.28
CA GLU A 778 12.73 6.28 -9.54
C GLU A 778 13.41 7.64 -9.33
N ALA A 779 12.92 8.44 -8.37
CA ALA A 779 13.51 9.72 -8.02
C ALA A 779 14.94 9.54 -7.47
N VAL A 780 15.15 8.59 -6.57
CA VAL A 780 16.46 8.33 -5.96
C VAL A 780 17.46 7.79 -6.98
N VAL A 781 17.06 6.84 -7.83
CA VAL A 781 17.93 6.34 -8.92
C VAL A 781 18.27 7.45 -9.92
N SER A 782 17.29 8.26 -10.31
CA SER A 782 17.52 9.41 -11.19
C SER A 782 18.48 10.41 -10.55
N TYR A 783 18.33 10.69 -9.25
CA TYR A 783 19.20 11.62 -8.53
C TYR A 783 20.63 11.07 -8.37
N ASP A 784 20.79 9.77 -8.11
CA ASP A 784 22.10 9.10 -8.07
C ASP A 784 22.84 9.22 -9.42
N HIS A 785 22.16 8.99 -10.54
CA HIS A 785 22.72 9.21 -11.88
C HIS A 785 23.10 10.68 -12.12
N LEU A 786 22.26 11.62 -11.69
CA LEU A 786 22.57 13.05 -11.77
C LEU A 786 23.84 13.39 -10.98
N ARG A 787 23.98 12.89 -9.75
CA ARG A 787 25.19 13.07 -8.94
C ARG A 787 26.43 12.48 -9.64
N ALA A 788 26.28 11.32 -10.27
CA ALA A 788 27.39 10.64 -10.95
C ALA A 788 27.87 11.37 -12.20
N SER A 789 26.95 11.99 -12.94
CA SER A 789 27.26 12.77 -14.15
C SER A 789 28.09 14.04 -13.91
N ARG A 790 28.24 14.45 -12.65
CA ARG A 790 28.98 15.66 -12.24
C ARG A 790 30.40 15.39 -11.78
N LYS A 791 30.76 14.12 -11.58
CA LYS A 791 32.15 13.69 -11.39
C LYS A 791 32.80 13.45 -12.74
#